data_AF-A0A0B2WR95-F1
#
_entry.id   AF-A0A0B2WR95-F1
#
_cell.length_a   1.000
_cell.length_b   1.000
_cell.length_c   1.000
_cell.angle_alpha   90.00
_cell.angle_beta   90.00
_cell.angle_gamma   90.00
#
_symmetry.space_group_name_H-M   'P 1'
#
loop_
_entity.id
_entity.type
_entity.pdbx_description
1 polymer ?
#
loop_
_entity_poly.entity_id
_entity_poly.type
_entity_poly.pdbx_seq_one_letter_code
_entity_poly.pdbx_strand_id
1 'polypeptide(L)'
;MESFVIRTPCSSANIGPGFDVIGLALTVYLELHVTIDRSKTGTEHPLNCRITYEGQGEGTEDISLDPQSNLITRVALYVLRCHDQRSFPAETHVHIRNPIPLGRGLGSSGAAVVAGVMLGREAGGLKHLGLDRLFDYCLMIERHPDNVGAALFGGFVGTYLMPLNPEDAARIEIPLSEVLPSPAGGVDTGKKPPSPPVGIGHHIKFPWAREIKAVAIIPDFIVPTASARAVLPAKYPRQDVTFNLQRIALLPVALGQSPPDPELIHLAMQDKIHQPYRQTLIPGLTEVVESMSPKTQPGLLGVCLSGAGPTILALATSNFDEIAKKIIATLRHYNENKDLACQWKILEPAEAHPVNRHTPSRLVMSSPPPPGVYVPVPTFFAPRSGSAYDSAVPAVDITTQSAHAIYLAKSGIRGLVIFGSTGECVHVHPRDRKAVLQGVRDALVHEGFDDYPIIAGTAAASIEETVEQLIDAKGAGAQWGMVLVPGYNAAVTPQEGIVRWFAAVADRSPIPILVYHFPGVSNMVEVTPATFAALAAHPNIVGCKLSHGDVSRLAQIALNPAVDPARFHVFTGLGQQLLPVVSVGCVGAIDASAGFFPKSLVRLLHLAVETRPTDAEARERRELQYKVSCMDEIVSKHGVVGIKEATSRLRGFGDVDGCRLPLYGAVRGGEDEWKKWEGVLAALDEVEKRL
;
A
#
# COMPACT_ATOMS: atom_id res chain seq x y z
N MET A 1 -15.48 21.35 8.59
CA MET A 1 -15.72 20.67 7.30
C MET A 1 -14.69 19.57 7.06
N GLU A 2 -15.12 18.32 7.24
CA GLU A 2 -14.40 17.09 6.88
C GLU A 2 -14.79 16.73 5.44
N SER A 3 -13.89 16.12 4.68
CA SER A 3 -14.28 15.48 3.43
C SER A 3 -13.45 14.23 3.13
N PHE A 4 -13.98 13.35 2.30
CA PHE A 4 -13.34 12.07 1.96
C PHE A 4 -13.91 11.45 0.70
N VAL A 5 -13.11 10.60 0.06
CA VAL A 5 -13.47 9.85 -1.14
C VAL A 5 -13.45 8.37 -0.83
N ILE A 6 -14.56 7.69 -1.06
CA ILE A 6 -14.64 6.22 -1.02
C ILE A 6 -14.61 5.74 -2.46
N ARG A 7 -13.69 4.83 -2.81
CA ARG A 7 -13.60 4.24 -4.15
C ARG A 7 -13.92 2.75 -4.09
N THR A 8 -14.95 2.31 -4.81
CA THR A 8 -15.35 0.91 -4.89
C THR A 8 -15.19 0.36 -6.32
N PRO A 9 -14.36 -0.67 -6.54
CA PRO A 9 -14.21 -1.22 -7.87
C PRO A 9 -15.49 -1.94 -8.29
N CYS A 10 -15.73 -1.97 -9.60
CA CYS A 10 -16.71 -2.84 -10.19
C CYS A 10 -16.27 -4.30 -10.02
N SER A 11 -17.21 -5.23 -10.15
CA SER A 11 -16.93 -6.66 -10.01
C SER A 11 -17.45 -7.43 -11.20
N SER A 12 -16.72 -8.46 -11.58
CA SER A 12 -17.28 -9.58 -12.35
C SER A 12 -17.42 -10.78 -11.42
N ALA A 13 -18.58 -11.40 -11.44
CA ALA A 13 -18.91 -12.61 -10.70
C ALA A 13 -19.11 -13.79 -11.65
N ASN A 14 -19.21 -15.00 -11.09
CA ASN A 14 -19.52 -16.23 -11.83
C ASN A 14 -18.47 -16.54 -12.93
N ILE A 15 -17.19 -16.32 -12.63
CA ILE A 15 -16.10 -16.57 -13.58
C ILE A 15 -15.96 -18.08 -13.77
N GLY A 16 -16.21 -18.53 -15.00
CA GLY A 16 -16.21 -19.96 -15.33
C GLY A 16 -17.14 -20.75 -14.41
N PRO A 17 -16.71 -21.82 -13.73
CA PRO A 17 -17.54 -22.61 -12.82
C PRO A 17 -17.85 -21.94 -11.46
N GLY A 18 -17.42 -20.70 -11.24
CA GLY A 18 -17.38 -20.00 -9.95
C GLY A 18 -18.70 -19.42 -9.43
N PHE A 19 -19.83 -20.09 -9.68
CA PHE A 19 -21.17 -19.57 -9.36
C PHE A 19 -21.35 -19.16 -7.90
N ASP A 20 -21.76 -17.90 -7.65
CA ASP A 20 -22.02 -17.32 -6.32
C ASP A 20 -20.83 -17.43 -5.32
N VAL A 21 -19.64 -17.81 -5.78
CA VAL A 21 -18.45 -18.07 -4.94
C VAL A 21 -17.26 -17.23 -5.38
N ILE A 22 -16.99 -17.14 -6.68
CA ILE A 22 -15.80 -16.48 -7.21
C ILE A 22 -16.15 -15.14 -7.83
N GLY A 23 -15.42 -14.12 -7.41
CA GLY A 23 -15.50 -12.77 -7.95
C GLY A 23 -14.13 -12.20 -8.30
N LEU A 24 -14.12 -11.23 -9.22
CA LEU A 24 -12.96 -10.47 -9.65
C LEU A 24 -13.29 -8.98 -9.60
N ALA A 25 -12.55 -8.22 -8.81
CA ALA A 25 -12.61 -6.77 -8.83
C ALA A 25 -11.91 -6.24 -10.08
N LEU A 26 -12.48 -5.24 -10.75
CA LEU A 26 -11.95 -4.70 -12.01
C LEU A 26 -11.77 -3.17 -11.95
N THR A 27 -10.84 -2.64 -12.75
CA THR A 27 -10.32 -1.25 -12.69
C THR A 27 -11.29 -0.11 -13.07
N VAL A 28 -12.60 -0.30 -12.95
CA VAL A 28 -13.62 0.78 -13.05
C VAL A 28 -14.18 1.02 -11.66
N TYR A 29 -14.14 2.25 -11.17
CA TYR A 29 -14.48 2.57 -9.78
C TYR A 29 -15.73 3.45 -9.69
N LEU A 30 -16.65 3.11 -8.79
CA LEU A 30 -17.63 4.03 -8.24
C LEU A 30 -16.96 4.85 -7.14
N GLU A 31 -17.12 6.17 -7.18
CA GLU A 31 -16.52 7.09 -6.22
C GLU A 31 -17.59 7.87 -5.46
N LEU A 32 -17.46 7.94 -4.13
CA LEU A 32 -18.27 8.83 -3.29
C LEU A 32 -17.39 9.95 -2.79
N HIS A 33 -17.63 11.17 -3.26
CA HIS A 33 -16.99 12.40 -2.77
C HIS A 33 -17.88 12.98 -1.67
N VAL A 34 -17.47 12.80 -0.43
CA VAL A 34 -18.26 13.13 0.76
C VAL A 34 -17.71 14.36 1.44
N THR A 35 -18.57 15.29 1.82
CA THR A 35 -18.24 16.41 2.72
C THR A 35 -19.18 16.39 3.92
N ILE A 36 -18.67 16.71 5.11
CA ILE A 36 -19.43 16.74 6.37
C ILE A 36 -19.03 17.98 7.16
N ASP A 37 -19.98 18.86 7.48
CA ASP A 37 -19.72 20.00 8.35
C ASP A 37 -20.16 19.76 9.81
N ARG A 38 -19.27 19.10 10.57
CA ARG A 38 -19.49 18.81 12.00
C ARG A 38 -19.59 20.04 12.90
N SER A 39 -19.34 21.25 12.41
CA SER A 39 -19.51 22.49 13.18
C SER A 39 -20.97 22.94 13.28
N LYS A 40 -21.84 22.44 12.40
CA LYS A 40 -23.26 22.73 12.39
C LYS A 40 -24.04 21.65 13.15
N THR A 41 -25.13 22.06 13.79
CA THR A 41 -25.99 21.17 14.61
C THR A 41 -27.33 20.84 13.95
N GLY A 42 -27.62 21.42 12.79
CA GLY A 42 -28.85 21.20 12.03
C GLY A 42 -28.68 21.59 10.56
N THR A 43 -29.62 21.16 9.72
CA THR A 43 -29.63 21.35 8.27
C THR A 43 -31.06 21.33 7.74
N GLU A 44 -31.27 21.97 6.60
CA GLU A 44 -32.54 21.96 5.88
C GLU A 44 -32.74 20.67 5.07
N HIS A 45 -31.70 19.84 4.94
CA HIS A 45 -31.73 18.60 4.16
C HIS A 45 -32.28 17.41 4.96
N PRO A 46 -33.14 16.56 4.37
CA PRO A 46 -33.66 15.37 5.02
C PRO A 46 -32.53 14.41 5.41
N LEU A 47 -32.62 13.79 6.61
CA LEU A 47 -31.60 12.90 7.18
C LEU A 47 -30.19 13.51 7.26
N ASN A 48 -30.11 14.84 7.22
CA ASN A 48 -28.90 15.63 7.16
C ASN A 48 -28.00 15.39 5.93
N CYS A 49 -28.56 14.82 4.87
CA CYS A 49 -27.78 14.39 3.71
C CYS A 49 -28.30 15.02 2.41
N ARG A 50 -27.42 15.59 1.61
CA ARG A 50 -27.68 15.95 0.21
C ARG A 50 -26.97 14.97 -0.71
N ILE A 51 -27.63 14.51 -1.77
CA ILE A 51 -27.01 13.67 -2.81
C ILE A 51 -26.90 14.47 -4.10
N THR A 52 -25.79 14.28 -4.80
CA THR A 52 -25.64 14.67 -6.21
C THR A 52 -25.00 13.50 -6.97
N TYR A 53 -25.25 13.38 -8.26
CA TYR A 53 -24.84 12.22 -9.05
C TYR A 53 -24.27 12.65 -10.40
N GLU A 54 -23.20 11.98 -10.84
CA GLU A 54 -22.65 12.06 -12.20
C GLU A 54 -22.32 10.65 -12.73
N GLY A 55 -22.54 10.42 -14.03
CA GLY A 55 -22.14 9.18 -14.71
C GLY A 55 -23.29 8.35 -15.31
N GLN A 56 -23.17 7.02 -15.25
CA GLN A 56 -24.13 6.10 -15.87
C GLN A 56 -25.50 6.21 -15.19
N GLY A 57 -26.57 6.48 -15.95
CA GLY A 57 -27.91 6.71 -15.41
C GLY A 57 -28.14 8.13 -14.87
N GLU A 58 -27.23 9.08 -15.14
CA GLU A 58 -27.46 10.48 -14.80
C GLU A 58 -28.69 11.04 -15.52
N GLY A 59 -29.57 11.69 -14.76
CA GLY A 59 -30.81 12.27 -15.28
C GLY A 59 -31.94 11.26 -15.57
N THR A 60 -31.76 9.97 -15.27
CA THR A 60 -32.85 8.98 -15.38
C THR A 60 -33.63 8.87 -14.07
N GLU A 61 -34.88 8.40 -14.13
CA GLU A 61 -35.71 8.15 -12.95
C GLU A 61 -35.21 6.95 -12.10
N ASP A 62 -34.29 6.15 -12.62
CA ASP A 62 -33.73 4.97 -11.94
C ASP A 62 -32.79 5.33 -10.78
N ILE A 63 -32.21 6.54 -10.78
CA ILE A 63 -31.30 7.01 -9.74
C ILE A 63 -31.97 8.10 -8.89
N SER A 64 -32.49 7.69 -7.74
CA SER A 64 -33.04 8.65 -6.77
C SER A 64 -31.93 9.46 -6.10
N LEU A 65 -32.11 10.78 -6.04
CA LEU A 65 -31.29 11.70 -5.25
C LEU A 65 -31.85 11.95 -3.83
N ASP A 66 -32.97 11.32 -3.49
CA ASP A 66 -33.50 11.34 -2.13
C ASP A 66 -32.72 10.35 -1.24
N PRO A 67 -32.09 10.82 -0.14
CA PRO A 67 -31.34 9.97 0.78
C PRO A 67 -32.12 8.81 1.38
N GLN A 68 -33.46 8.88 1.41
CA GLN A 68 -34.30 7.79 1.90
C GLN A 68 -34.45 6.64 0.91
N SER A 69 -34.35 6.92 -0.39
CA SER A 69 -34.61 5.95 -1.46
C SER A 69 -33.32 5.49 -2.16
N ASN A 70 -32.27 6.31 -2.20
CA ASN A 70 -30.99 5.96 -2.79
C ASN A 70 -30.32 4.75 -2.09
N LEU A 71 -29.87 3.75 -2.85
CA LEU A 71 -29.29 2.51 -2.32
C LEU A 71 -28.07 2.77 -1.41
N ILE A 72 -27.13 3.62 -1.83
CA ILE A 72 -25.88 3.88 -1.11
C ILE A 72 -26.19 4.47 0.26
N THR A 73 -27.06 5.48 0.33
CA THR A 73 -27.41 6.12 1.59
C THR A 73 -28.29 5.23 2.47
N ARG A 74 -29.19 4.43 1.90
CA ARG A 74 -29.97 3.43 2.67
C ARG A 74 -29.06 2.42 3.36
N VAL A 75 -28.05 1.93 2.66
CA VAL A 75 -27.07 1.00 3.22
C VAL A 75 -26.22 1.69 4.30
N ALA A 76 -25.78 2.92 4.08
CA ALA A 76 -25.07 3.70 5.09
C ALA A 76 -25.93 3.92 6.35
N LEU A 77 -27.21 4.28 6.19
CA LEU A 77 -28.15 4.46 7.29
C LEU A 77 -28.40 3.17 8.06
N TYR A 78 -28.43 2.01 7.38
CA TYR A 78 -28.52 0.72 8.06
C TYR A 78 -27.34 0.50 9.01
N VAL A 79 -26.11 0.75 8.55
CA VAL A 79 -24.90 0.69 9.40
C VAL A 79 -24.99 1.69 10.55
N LEU A 80 -25.32 2.96 10.28
CA LEU A 80 -25.45 4.00 11.30
C LEU A 80 -26.48 3.63 12.38
N ARG A 81 -27.66 3.16 11.98
CA ARG A 81 -28.77 2.82 12.88
C ARG A 81 -28.50 1.58 13.72
N CYS A 82 -27.73 0.61 13.21
CA CYS A 82 -27.21 -0.49 14.02
C CYS A 82 -26.29 0.00 15.16
N HIS A 83 -25.69 1.18 15.01
CA HIS A 83 -24.82 1.83 15.97
C HIS A 83 -25.45 3.09 16.62
N ASP A 84 -26.78 3.09 16.74
CA ASP A 84 -27.57 4.11 17.45
C ASP A 84 -27.46 5.53 16.87
N GLN A 85 -27.06 5.65 15.60
CA GLN A 85 -27.05 6.91 14.83
C GLN A 85 -28.20 6.91 13.81
N ARG A 86 -29.21 7.75 14.02
CA ARG A 86 -30.48 7.71 13.25
C ARG A 86 -30.40 8.34 11.86
N SER A 87 -29.56 9.35 11.72
CA SER A 87 -29.34 10.13 10.51
C SER A 87 -27.84 10.32 10.27
N PHE A 88 -27.47 10.87 9.12
CA PHE A 88 -26.09 11.29 8.89
C PHE A 88 -25.73 12.45 9.85
N PRO A 89 -24.42 12.70 10.07
CA PRO A 89 -23.99 13.93 10.71
C PRO A 89 -24.57 15.16 9.99
N ALA A 90 -24.81 16.24 10.74
CA ALA A 90 -25.35 17.49 10.19
C ALA A 90 -24.52 17.93 8.96
N GLU A 91 -25.22 18.36 7.91
CA GLU A 91 -24.63 18.91 6.69
C GLU A 91 -23.65 17.93 6.00
N THR A 92 -24.14 16.71 5.78
CA THR A 92 -23.46 15.72 4.93
C THR A 92 -23.85 15.94 3.47
N HIS A 93 -22.87 16.00 2.58
CA HIS A 93 -23.10 15.98 1.13
C HIS A 93 -22.33 14.82 0.52
N VAL A 94 -23.03 13.98 -0.24
CA VAL A 94 -22.49 12.82 -0.94
C VAL A 94 -22.62 13.05 -2.44
N HIS A 95 -21.51 13.32 -3.10
CA HIS A 95 -21.44 13.38 -4.55
C HIS A 95 -20.99 12.03 -5.11
N ILE A 96 -21.88 11.36 -5.83
CA ILE A 96 -21.68 10.02 -6.39
C ILE A 96 -21.21 10.16 -7.83
N ARG A 97 -20.05 9.58 -8.13
CA ARG A 97 -19.53 9.42 -9.49
C ARG A 97 -19.50 7.94 -9.85
N ASN A 98 -20.37 7.52 -10.75
CA ASN A 98 -20.50 6.11 -11.11
C ASN A 98 -20.35 5.87 -12.62
N PRO A 99 -19.14 5.52 -13.09
CA PRO A 99 -18.90 5.12 -14.47
C PRO A 99 -19.25 3.66 -14.76
N ILE A 100 -19.68 2.87 -13.76
CA ILE A 100 -19.98 1.45 -13.93
C ILE A 100 -21.32 1.28 -14.65
N PRO A 101 -21.38 0.50 -15.76
CA PRO A 101 -22.62 0.26 -16.48
C PRO A 101 -23.71 -0.37 -15.60
N LEU A 102 -24.81 0.36 -15.38
CA LEU A 102 -25.95 -0.08 -14.58
C LEU A 102 -26.68 -1.25 -15.26
N GLY A 103 -27.01 -2.29 -14.50
CA GLY A 103 -27.79 -3.44 -14.99
C GLY A 103 -27.11 -4.29 -16.06
N ARG A 104 -25.82 -4.03 -16.38
CA ARG A 104 -25.15 -4.69 -17.51
C ARG A 104 -24.22 -5.84 -17.14
N GLY A 105 -24.00 -6.15 -15.86
CA GLY A 105 -23.23 -7.34 -15.43
C GLY A 105 -21.90 -7.06 -14.74
N LEU A 106 -21.43 -5.80 -14.70
CA LEU A 106 -20.20 -5.39 -14.03
C LEU A 106 -20.40 -5.01 -12.55
N GLY A 107 -21.33 -5.68 -11.85
CA GLY A 107 -21.40 -5.58 -10.39
C GLY A 107 -21.69 -4.19 -9.80
N SER A 108 -22.35 -3.28 -10.54
CA SER A 108 -22.61 -1.92 -10.04
C SER A 108 -23.41 -1.88 -8.74
N SER A 109 -24.36 -2.82 -8.53
CA SER A 109 -25.09 -2.96 -7.28
C SER A 109 -24.18 -3.33 -6.12
N GLY A 110 -23.33 -4.36 -6.28
CA GLY A 110 -22.36 -4.75 -5.26
C GLY A 110 -21.39 -3.64 -4.90
N ALA A 111 -20.88 -2.92 -5.91
CA ALA A 111 -20.04 -1.74 -5.69
C ALA A 111 -20.77 -0.64 -4.91
N ALA A 112 -22.07 -0.42 -5.16
CA ALA A 112 -22.90 0.55 -4.45
C ALA A 112 -23.22 0.13 -3.00
N VAL A 113 -23.50 -1.16 -2.76
CA VAL A 113 -23.69 -1.73 -1.42
C VAL A 113 -22.43 -1.52 -0.58
N VAL A 114 -21.28 -1.90 -1.13
CA VAL A 114 -20.01 -1.73 -0.41
C VAL A 114 -19.69 -0.26 -0.17
N ALA A 115 -19.95 0.61 -1.16
CA ALA A 115 -19.77 2.05 -1.00
C ALA A 115 -20.66 2.62 0.11
N GLY A 116 -21.91 2.13 0.23
CA GLY A 116 -22.82 2.49 1.30
C GLY A 116 -22.35 2.02 2.68
N VAL A 117 -21.87 0.77 2.80
CA VAL A 117 -21.37 0.24 4.07
C VAL A 117 -20.14 1.05 4.53
N MET A 118 -19.24 1.35 3.60
CA MET A 118 -18.08 2.22 3.83
C MET A 118 -18.50 3.65 4.21
N LEU A 119 -19.50 4.21 3.53
CA LEU A 119 -20.03 5.53 3.85
C LEU A 119 -20.60 5.57 5.28
N GLY A 120 -21.38 4.56 5.68
CA GLY A 120 -21.90 4.45 7.04
C GLY A 120 -20.79 4.36 8.08
N ARG A 121 -19.74 3.57 7.80
CA ARG A 121 -18.55 3.47 8.67
C ARG A 121 -17.86 4.82 8.82
N GLU A 122 -17.55 5.49 7.72
CA GLU A 122 -16.75 6.71 7.72
C GLU A 122 -17.55 7.90 8.28
N ALA A 123 -18.78 8.12 7.81
CA ALA A 123 -19.64 9.20 8.29
C ALA A 123 -19.95 9.06 9.79
N GLY A 124 -20.22 7.82 10.23
CA GLY A 124 -20.54 7.52 11.63
C GLY A 124 -19.35 7.45 12.58
N GLY A 125 -18.11 7.60 12.08
CA GLY A 125 -16.90 7.47 12.90
C GLY A 125 -16.66 6.05 13.44
N LEU A 126 -17.20 5.02 12.79
CA LEU A 126 -17.21 3.63 13.25
C LEU A 126 -15.93 2.87 12.83
N LYS A 127 -14.76 3.49 13.02
CA LYS A 127 -13.46 2.95 12.53
C LYS A 127 -13.11 1.57 13.08
N HIS A 128 -13.65 1.21 14.24
CA HIS A 128 -13.49 -0.08 14.90
C HIS A 128 -14.06 -1.27 14.11
N LEU A 129 -14.94 -1.02 13.13
CA LEU A 129 -15.44 -2.06 12.23
C LEU A 129 -14.37 -2.43 11.20
N GLY A 130 -13.80 -3.64 11.32
CA GLY A 130 -12.89 -4.23 10.32
C GLY A 130 -13.62 -4.69 9.05
N LEU A 131 -12.86 -5.00 7.99
CA LEU A 131 -13.43 -5.37 6.68
C LEU A 131 -14.33 -6.61 6.75
N ASP A 132 -13.97 -7.64 7.50
CA ASP A 132 -14.81 -8.83 7.67
C ASP A 132 -16.17 -8.48 8.30
N ARG A 133 -16.17 -7.53 9.25
CA ARG A 133 -17.43 -7.08 9.84
C ARG A 133 -18.28 -6.27 8.86
N LEU A 134 -17.64 -5.46 8.02
CA LEU A 134 -18.33 -4.75 6.93
C LEU A 134 -18.87 -5.74 5.89
N PHE A 135 -18.18 -6.85 5.67
CA PHE A 135 -18.65 -7.91 4.80
C PHE A 135 -19.97 -8.52 5.30
N ASP A 136 -20.09 -8.78 6.60
CA ASP A 136 -21.36 -9.23 7.19
C ASP A 136 -22.50 -8.22 6.91
N TYR A 137 -22.23 -6.91 6.98
CA TYR A 137 -23.20 -5.88 6.64
C TYR A 137 -23.59 -5.92 5.15
N CYS A 138 -22.63 -6.09 4.25
CA CYS A 138 -22.89 -6.26 2.82
C CYS A 138 -23.79 -7.48 2.56
N LEU A 139 -23.54 -8.60 3.23
CA LEU A 139 -24.26 -9.86 3.02
C LEU A 139 -25.72 -9.83 3.49
N MET A 140 -26.06 -8.94 4.42
CA MET A 140 -27.45 -8.68 4.79
C MET A 140 -28.25 -7.99 3.67
N ILE A 141 -27.56 -7.35 2.72
CA ILE A 141 -28.17 -6.59 1.62
C ILE A 141 -28.05 -7.38 0.31
N GLU A 142 -26.86 -7.89 0.01
CA GLU A 142 -26.59 -8.73 -1.15
C GLU A 142 -26.18 -10.10 -0.66
N ARG A 143 -27.12 -11.06 -0.72
CA ARG A 143 -26.91 -12.43 -0.20
C ARG A 143 -25.89 -13.23 -1.01
N HIS A 144 -25.47 -12.73 -2.18
CA HIS A 144 -24.48 -13.37 -3.04
C HIS A 144 -23.11 -12.77 -2.71
N PRO A 145 -22.20 -13.58 -2.13
CA PRO A 145 -20.97 -13.05 -1.55
C PRO A 145 -19.90 -12.66 -2.59
N ASP A 146 -20.03 -13.15 -3.83
CA ASP A 146 -19.05 -13.01 -4.91
C ASP A 146 -18.82 -11.57 -5.36
N ASN A 147 -19.88 -10.81 -5.68
CA ASN A 147 -19.76 -9.43 -6.15
C ASN A 147 -19.32 -8.49 -5.03
N VAL A 148 -20.02 -8.53 -3.89
CA VAL A 148 -19.69 -7.68 -2.74
C VAL A 148 -18.34 -8.03 -2.15
N GLY A 149 -17.93 -9.31 -2.15
CA GLY A 149 -16.61 -9.72 -1.70
C GLY A 149 -15.50 -9.25 -2.63
N ALA A 150 -15.70 -9.38 -3.95
CA ALA A 150 -14.75 -8.85 -4.93
C ALA A 150 -14.61 -7.33 -4.81
N ALA A 151 -15.74 -6.61 -4.75
CA ALA A 151 -15.71 -5.17 -4.53
C ALA A 151 -14.98 -4.82 -3.23
N LEU A 152 -15.31 -5.50 -2.11
CA LEU A 152 -14.79 -5.27 -0.75
C LEU A 152 -13.28 -5.51 -0.60
N PHE A 153 -12.80 -6.66 -1.05
CA PHE A 153 -11.45 -7.15 -0.78
C PHE A 153 -10.47 -6.96 -1.95
N GLY A 154 -10.99 -6.63 -3.14
CA GLY A 154 -10.20 -6.43 -4.34
C GLY A 154 -9.52 -7.69 -4.88
N GLY A 155 -9.12 -7.63 -6.14
CA GLY A 155 -8.46 -8.70 -6.86
C GLY A 155 -9.39 -9.87 -7.16
N PHE A 156 -8.79 -11.05 -7.29
CA PHE A 156 -9.49 -12.31 -7.56
C PHE A 156 -9.75 -13.04 -6.24
N VAL A 157 -11.02 -13.26 -5.91
CA VAL A 157 -11.42 -13.75 -4.57
C VAL A 157 -12.39 -14.92 -4.66
N GLY A 158 -12.24 -15.85 -3.73
CA GLY A 158 -13.23 -16.86 -3.40
C GLY A 158 -13.94 -16.46 -2.12
N THR A 159 -15.25 -16.66 -2.08
CA THR A 159 -16.10 -16.29 -0.95
C THR A 159 -17.04 -17.42 -0.60
N TYR A 160 -17.35 -17.58 0.68
CA TYR A 160 -18.29 -18.60 1.15
C TYR A 160 -19.02 -18.15 2.41
N LEU A 161 -20.18 -18.75 2.66
CA LEU A 161 -21.01 -18.50 3.83
C LEU A 161 -20.84 -19.63 4.85
N MET A 162 -20.78 -19.29 6.14
CA MET A 162 -20.74 -20.30 7.21
C MET A 162 -22.12 -20.87 7.52
N PRO A 163 -22.21 -22.15 7.94
CA PRO A 163 -23.45 -22.69 8.47
C PRO A 163 -23.83 -21.91 9.73
N LEU A 164 -25.02 -21.34 9.75
CA LEU A 164 -25.52 -20.64 10.92
C LEU A 164 -26.15 -21.61 11.92
N ASN A 165 -26.13 -21.21 13.19
CA ASN A 165 -27.02 -21.83 14.17
C ASN A 165 -28.50 -21.55 13.80
N PRO A 166 -29.46 -22.36 14.27
CA PRO A 166 -30.87 -22.20 13.88
C PRO A 166 -31.47 -20.82 14.20
N GLU A 167 -31.01 -20.17 15.27
CA GLU A 167 -31.48 -18.84 15.68
C GLU A 167 -31.01 -17.74 14.71
N ASP A 168 -29.78 -17.82 14.21
CA ASP A 168 -29.22 -16.89 13.23
C ASP A 168 -29.66 -17.24 11.80
N ALA A 169 -29.96 -18.51 11.51
CA ALA A 169 -30.57 -18.93 10.24
C ALA A 169 -31.97 -18.32 10.06
N ALA A 170 -32.78 -18.29 11.11
CA ALA A 170 -34.07 -17.59 11.12
C ALA A 170 -33.92 -16.06 10.95
N ARG A 171 -32.78 -15.48 11.35
CA ARG A 171 -32.45 -14.05 11.12
C ARG A 171 -31.95 -13.79 9.69
N ILE A 172 -31.30 -14.75 9.04
CA ILE A 172 -30.97 -14.67 7.60
C ILE A 172 -32.23 -14.77 6.74
N GLU A 173 -33.25 -15.50 7.18
CA GLU A 173 -34.51 -15.60 6.44
C GLU A 173 -35.34 -14.31 6.46
N ILE A 174 -34.95 -13.30 7.24
CA ILE A 174 -35.54 -11.95 7.20
C ILE A 174 -35.44 -11.41 5.76
N PRO A 175 -36.56 -11.24 5.04
CA PRO A 175 -36.58 -10.73 3.67
C PRO A 175 -35.78 -9.44 3.55
N LEU A 176 -35.19 -9.17 2.37
CA LEU A 176 -34.56 -7.87 2.09
C LEU A 176 -35.54 -6.71 2.36
N SER A 177 -36.85 -6.96 2.17
CA SER A 177 -37.97 -6.08 2.51
C SER A 177 -38.31 -5.98 4.00
N GLU A 178 -37.59 -6.65 4.89
CA GLU A 178 -37.69 -6.47 6.35
C GLU A 178 -36.43 -5.81 6.91
N VAL A 179 -35.25 -6.09 6.32
CA VAL A 179 -34.02 -5.32 6.57
C VAL A 179 -34.14 -3.90 5.98
N LEU A 180 -34.82 -3.77 4.84
CA LEU A 180 -35.11 -2.52 4.13
C LEU A 180 -36.49 -2.60 3.41
N PRO A 181 -37.63 -2.43 4.12
CA PRO A 181 -38.96 -2.55 3.52
C PRO A 181 -39.25 -1.58 2.37
N SER A 182 -40.15 -2.01 1.47
CA SER A 182 -40.82 -1.13 0.51
C SER A 182 -42.09 -0.53 1.13
N PRO A 183 -42.34 0.78 0.96
CA PRO A 183 -41.47 1.72 0.26
C PRO A 183 -40.37 2.22 1.21
N ALA A 184 -39.12 2.01 0.77
CA ALA A 184 -37.90 2.64 1.25
C ALA A 184 -37.62 2.61 2.77
N GLY A 185 -36.70 1.72 3.16
CA GLY A 185 -35.95 1.72 4.44
C GLY A 185 -35.16 3.01 4.78
N GLY A 186 -35.51 4.15 4.19
CA GLY A 186 -35.07 5.48 4.59
C GLY A 186 -35.89 6.08 5.73
N VAL A 187 -37.14 5.64 5.96
CA VAL A 187 -37.96 6.14 7.07
C VAL A 187 -37.41 5.63 8.40
N ASP A 188 -37.09 6.56 9.31
CA ASP A 188 -36.73 6.20 10.67
C ASP A 188 -37.98 5.71 11.42
N THR A 189 -38.08 4.40 11.64
CA THR A 189 -39.21 3.79 12.37
C THR A 189 -39.09 3.96 13.89
N GLY A 190 -38.01 4.59 14.38
CA GLY A 190 -37.69 4.66 15.80
C GLY A 190 -37.21 3.33 16.40
N LYS A 191 -37.26 2.21 15.65
CA LYS A 191 -36.73 0.91 16.08
C LYS A 191 -35.28 0.73 15.64
N LYS A 192 -34.47 0.05 16.45
CA LYS A 192 -33.10 -0.32 16.08
C LYS A 192 -33.17 -1.50 15.10
N PRO A 193 -32.58 -1.39 13.89
CA PRO A 193 -32.56 -2.51 12.96
C PRO A 193 -31.71 -3.66 13.52
N PRO A 194 -31.98 -4.91 13.12
CA PRO A 194 -31.18 -6.05 13.55
C PRO A 194 -29.75 -5.90 13.01
N SER A 195 -28.76 -6.09 13.88
CA SER A 195 -27.36 -6.16 13.43
C SER A 195 -27.09 -7.50 12.73
N PRO A 196 -26.20 -7.55 11.72
CA PRO A 196 -25.81 -8.80 11.10
C PRO A 196 -25.25 -9.79 12.14
N PRO A 197 -25.47 -11.11 12.02
CA PRO A 197 -24.67 -12.08 12.76
C PRO A 197 -23.18 -11.88 12.42
N VAL A 198 -22.29 -12.28 13.33
CA VAL A 198 -20.84 -12.05 13.19
C VAL A 198 -20.19 -13.22 12.46
N GLY A 199 -19.39 -12.93 11.44
CA GLY A 199 -18.62 -13.95 10.72
C GLY A 199 -19.49 -14.84 9.82
N ILE A 200 -20.46 -14.24 9.13
CA ILE A 200 -21.32 -15.00 8.20
C ILE A 200 -20.66 -15.17 6.84
N GLY A 201 -19.80 -14.22 6.45
CA GLY A 201 -19.05 -14.23 5.21
C GLY A 201 -17.58 -14.45 5.43
N HIS A 202 -16.99 -15.36 4.65
CA HIS A 202 -15.55 -15.56 4.61
C HIS A 202 -15.04 -15.38 3.19
N HIS A 203 -13.77 -15.00 3.09
CA HIS A 203 -13.11 -14.78 1.82
C HIS A 203 -11.69 -15.35 1.83
N ILE A 204 -11.18 -15.61 0.64
CA ILE A 204 -9.77 -15.86 0.39
C ILE A 204 -9.40 -15.16 -0.91
N LYS A 205 -8.25 -14.47 -0.91
CA LYS A 205 -7.71 -13.87 -2.11
C LYS A 205 -6.84 -14.90 -2.84
N PHE A 206 -7.19 -15.16 -4.09
CA PHE A 206 -6.44 -16.06 -4.94
C PHE A 206 -5.31 -15.30 -5.68
N PRO A 207 -4.23 -15.98 -6.05
CA PRO A 207 -3.22 -15.42 -6.94
C PRO A 207 -3.82 -15.12 -8.31
N TRP A 208 -3.25 -14.12 -9.01
CA TRP A 208 -3.62 -13.75 -10.37
C TRP A 208 -2.36 -13.48 -11.18
N ALA A 209 -2.23 -14.12 -12.34
CA ALA A 209 -1.12 -13.89 -13.26
C ALA A 209 -1.24 -12.52 -13.94
N ARG A 210 -0.20 -11.68 -13.81
CA ARG A 210 -0.22 -10.26 -14.22
C ARG A 210 -0.40 -10.06 -15.72
N GLU A 211 -0.06 -11.07 -16.50
CA GLU A 211 -0.20 -11.14 -17.95
C GLU A 211 -1.68 -11.24 -18.38
N ILE A 212 -2.56 -11.74 -17.51
CA ILE A 212 -3.98 -11.91 -17.81
C ILE A 212 -4.71 -10.59 -17.63
N LYS A 213 -5.39 -10.15 -18.69
CA LYS A 213 -6.30 -9.00 -18.73
C LYS A 213 -7.72 -9.47 -18.99
N ALA A 214 -8.69 -8.71 -18.50
CA ALA A 214 -10.10 -8.97 -18.72
C ALA A 214 -10.65 -8.03 -19.79
N VAL A 215 -10.97 -8.57 -20.96
CA VAL A 215 -11.66 -7.85 -22.03
C VAL A 215 -13.15 -7.94 -21.75
N ALA A 216 -13.75 -6.86 -21.26
CA ALA A 216 -15.18 -6.77 -20.98
C ALA A 216 -15.92 -6.21 -22.19
N ILE A 217 -16.79 -7.01 -22.79
CA ILE A 217 -17.69 -6.61 -23.88
C ILE A 217 -19.07 -6.34 -23.27
N ILE A 218 -19.57 -5.13 -23.46
CA ILE A 218 -20.76 -4.58 -22.78
C ILE A 218 -21.80 -4.23 -23.86
N PRO A 219 -22.74 -5.15 -24.14
CA PRO A 219 -23.87 -4.87 -25.02
C PRO A 219 -24.83 -3.84 -24.43
N ASP A 220 -25.45 -3.03 -25.28
CA ASP A 220 -26.39 -1.99 -24.85
C ASP A 220 -27.82 -2.52 -24.66
N PHE A 221 -27.97 -3.44 -23.71
CA PHE A 221 -29.26 -3.88 -23.16
C PHE A 221 -29.09 -4.38 -21.73
N ILE A 222 -30.20 -4.67 -21.04
CA ILE A 222 -30.22 -5.10 -19.65
C ILE A 222 -30.80 -6.51 -19.56
N VAL A 223 -30.19 -7.35 -18.73
CA VAL A 223 -30.77 -8.64 -18.31
C VAL A 223 -31.04 -8.54 -16.81
N PRO A 224 -32.31 -8.58 -16.37
CA PRO A 224 -32.63 -8.54 -14.94
C PRO A 224 -32.06 -9.75 -14.19
N THR A 225 -31.47 -9.53 -13.02
CA THR A 225 -30.89 -10.60 -12.18
C THR A 225 -31.91 -11.70 -11.86
N ALA A 226 -33.17 -11.33 -11.63
CA ALA A 226 -34.25 -12.29 -11.38
C ALA A 226 -34.46 -13.23 -12.58
N SER A 227 -34.45 -12.70 -13.81
CA SER A 227 -34.57 -13.48 -15.04
C SER A 227 -33.36 -14.41 -15.23
N ALA A 228 -32.15 -13.91 -14.97
CA ALA A 228 -30.92 -14.71 -15.04
C ALA A 228 -30.91 -15.88 -14.03
N ARG A 229 -31.56 -15.73 -12.86
CA ARG A 229 -31.70 -16.82 -11.89
C ARG A 229 -32.86 -17.78 -12.23
N ALA A 230 -33.96 -17.26 -12.78
CA ALA A 230 -35.14 -18.06 -13.10
C ALA A 230 -34.90 -19.15 -14.15
N VAL A 231 -33.88 -18.98 -15.01
CA VAL A 231 -33.50 -19.99 -16.01
C VAL A 231 -32.67 -21.15 -15.45
N LEU A 232 -32.23 -21.07 -14.19
CA LEU A 232 -31.43 -22.12 -13.56
C LEU A 232 -32.34 -23.29 -13.11
N PRO A 233 -31.96 -24.55 -13.37
CA PRO A 233 -32.77 -25.69 -12.94
C PRO A 233 -32.70 -25.89 -11.43
N ALA A 234 -33.77 -26.44 -10.85
CA ALA A 234 -33.80 -26.77 -9.43
C ALA A 234 -32.90 -27.96 -9.06
N LYS A 235 -32.50 -28.79 -10.04
CA LYS A 235 -31.67 -29.99 -9.84
C LYS A 235 -30.68 -30.14 -10.99
N TYR A 236 -29.48 -30.62 -10.67
CA TYR A 236 -28.42 -30.87 -11.63
C TYR A 236 -28.07 -32.37 -11.69
N PRO A 237 -27.76 -32.92 -12.89
CA PRO A 237 -27.23 -34.27 -12.99
C PRO A 237 -25.91 -34.41 -12.23
N ARG A 238 -25.70 -35.56 -11.57
CA ARG A 238 -24.46 -35.85 -10.84
C ARG A 238 -23.20 -35.62 -11.69
N GLN A 239 -23.25 -36.01 -12.96
CA GLN A 239 -22.12 -35.85 -13.88
C GLN A 239 -21.73 -34.39 -14.09
N ASP A 240 -22.70 -33.48 -14.16
CA ASP A 240 -22.45 -32.05 -14.37
C ASP A 240 -21.93 -31.38 -13.10
N VAL A 241 -22.45 -31.78 -11.94
CA VAL A 241 -21.90 -31.35 -10.64
C VAL A 241 -20.44 -31.82 -10.50
N THR A 242 -20.15 -33.09 -10.78
CA THR A 242 -18.78 -33.62 -10.75
C THR A 242 -17.86 -32.90 -11.73
N PHE A 243 -18.34 -32.60 -12.94
CA PHE A 243 -17.61 -31.83 -13.95
C PHE A 243 -17.21 -30.44 -13.46
N ASN A 244 -18.14 -29.73 -12.80
CA ASN A 244 -17.89 -28.41 -12.24
C ASN A 244 -16.94 -28.44 -11.04
N LEU A 245 -17.09 -29.42 -10.13
CA LEU A 245 -16.22 -29.56 -8.96
C LEU A 245 -14.74 -29.75 -9.34
N GLN A 246 -14.46 -30.45 -10.44
CA GLN A 246 -13.10 -30.58 -10.96
C GLN A 246 -12.53 -29.24 -11.41
N ARG A 247 -13.34 -28.42 -12.09
CA ARG A 247 -12.89 -27.16 -12.70
C ARG A 247 -12.76 -26.05 -11.69
N ILE A 248 -13.69 -25.95 -10.75
CA ILE A 248 -13.62 -24.96 -9.67
C ILE A 248 -12.40 -25.19 -8.77
N ALA A 249 -11.97 -26.44 -8.58
CA ALA A 249 -10.75 -26.76 -7.83
C ALA A 249 -9.47 -26.32 -8.56
N LEU A 250 -9.48 -26.32 -9.89
CA LEU A 250 -8.32 -25.98 -10.72
C LEU A 250 -8.26 -24.50 -11.09
N LEU A 251 -9.41 -23.83 -11.22
CA LEU A 251 -9.51 -22.46 -11.72
C LEU A 251 -8.63 -21.46 -10.93
N PRO A 252 -8.63 -21.45 -9.57
CA PRO A 252 -7.79 -20.53 -8.82
C PRO A 252 -6.29 -20.70 -9.08
N VAL A 253 -5.85 -21.94 -9.25
CA VAL A 253 -4.45 -22.26 -9.54
C VAL A 253 -4.11 -21.89 -10.97
N ALA A 254 -4.97 -22.24 -11.93
CA ALA A 254 -4.77 -21.96 -13.35
C ALA A 254 -4.64 -20.46 -13.63
N LEU A 255 -5.51 -19.63 -13.03
CA LEU A 255 -5.45 -18.17 -13.18
C LEU A 255 -4.31 -17.51 -12.39
N GLY A 256 -3.70 -18.22 -11.45
CA GLY A 256 -2.58 -17.73 -10.64
C GLY A 256 -1.19 -18.06 -11.19
N GLN A 257 -1.08 -18.95 -12.17
CA GLN A 257 0.20 -19.40 -12.72
C GLN A 257 0.78 -18.41 -13.74
N SER A 258 2.06 -18.09 -13.59
CA SER A 258 2.84 -17.30 -14.54
C SER A 258 4.04 -18.14 -15.04
N PRO A 259 4.20 -18.31 -16.37
CA PRO A 259 3.31 -17.81 -17.43
C PRO A 259 1.94 -18.53 -17.44
N PRO A 260 0.85 -17.86 -17.89
CA PRO A 260 -0.46 -18.50 -18.00
C PRO A 260 -0.45 -19.68 -18.99
N ASP A 261 -1.09 -20.79 -18.61
CA ASP A 261 -1.37 -21.92 -19.52
C ASP A 261 -2.75 -21.72 -20.17
N PRO A 262 -2.82 -21.39 -21.48
CA PRO A 262 -4.09 -21.11 -22.15
C PRO A 262 -5.04 -22.30 -22.17
N GLU A 263 -4.54 -23.52 -22.38
CA GLU A 263 -5.39 -24.71 -22.48
C GLU A 263 -5.94 -25.08 -21.11
N LEU A 264 -5.12 -25.01 -20.06
CA LEU A 264 -5.56 -25.26 -18.69
C LEU A 264 -6.62 -24.24 -18.26
N ILE A 265 -6.41 -22.96 -18.51
CA ILE A 265 -7.36 -21.90 -18.15
C ILE A 265 -8.67 -22.08 -18.93
N HIS A 266 -8.60 -22.35 -20.24
CA HIS A 266 -9.78 -22.60 -21.06
C HIS A 266 -10.63 -23.74 -20.52
N LEU A 267 -10.00 -24.88 -20.18
CA LEU A 267 -10.68 -26.04 -19.63
C LEU A 267 -11.24 -25.77 -18.22
N ALA A 268 -10.49 -25.05 -17.37
CA ALA A 268 -10.90 -24.69 -16.02
C ALA A 268 -12.05 -23.67 -15.99
N MET A 269 -12.21 -22.85 -17.04
CA MET A 269 -13.30 -21.89 -17.17
C MET A 269 -14.62 -22.51 -17.68
N GLN A 270 -14.63 -23.77 -18.08
CA GLN A 270 -15.87 -24.41 -18.54
C GLN A 270 -16.86 -24.59 -17.38
N ASP A 271 -18.14 -24.44 -17.68
CA ASP A 271 -19.21 -24.53 -16.69
C ASP A 271 -20.40 -25.32 -17.24
N LYS A 272 -21.05 -26.06 -16.33
CA LYS A 272 -22.29 -26.79 -16.57
C LYS A 272 -23.41 -26.45 -15.59
N ILE A 273 -23.17 -25.55 -14.64
CA ILE A 273 -24.14 -25.24 -13.58
C ILE A 273 -24.96 -24.00 -13.94
N HIS A 274 -24.38 -22.95 -14.50
CA HIS A 274 -25.08 -21.69 -14.66
C HIS A 274 -24.97 -21.07 -16.04
N GLN A 275 -23.82 -21.15 -16.69
CA GLN A 275 -23.55 -20.51 -17.96
C GLN A 275 -24.39 -21.11 -19.09
N PRO A 276 -24.52 -22.44 -19.26
CA PRO A 276 -25.32 -23.01 -20.35
C PRO A 276 -26.79 -22.56 -20.33
N TYR A 277 -27.33 -22.32 -19.13
CA TYR A 277 -28.71 -21.87 -18.95
C TYR A 277 -28.82 -20.36 -19.17
N ARG A 278 -27.90 -19.58 -18.60
CA ARG A 278 -27.95 -18.11 -18.67
C ARG A 278 -27.54 -17.54 -20.02
N GLN A 279 -26.68 -18.22 -20.77
CA GLN A 279 -26.25 -17.74 -22.09
C GLN A 279 -27.40 -17.65 -23.09
N THR A 280 -28.49 -18.40 -22.88
CA THR A 280 -29.71 -18.34 -23.70
C THR A 280 -30.40 -16.97 -23.68
N LEU A 281 -30.12 -16.16 -22.64
CA LEU A 281 -30.65 -14.81 -22.50
C LEU A 281 -29.87 -13.76 -23.32
N ILE A 282 -28.75 -14.17 -23.94
CA ILE A 282 -27.82 -13.29 -24.63
C ILE A 282 -27.61 -13.84 -26.04
N PRO A 283 -28.32 -13.29 -27.06
CA PRO A 283 -28.20 -13.75 -28.43
C PRO A 283 -26.73 -13.70 -28.91
N GLY A 284 -26.22 -14.83 -29.40
CA GLY A 284 -24.85 -14.98 -29.89
C GLY A 284 -23.82 -15.47 -28.86
N LEU A 285 -24.15 -15.51 -27.56
CA LEU A 285 -23.17 -15.93 -26.55
C LEU A 285 -22.83 -17.42 -26.63
N THR A 286 -23.80 -18.28 -26.93
CA THR A 286 -23.57 -19.72 -27.15
C THR A 286 -22.50 -19.92 -28.23
N GLU A 287 -22.65 -19.22 -29.35
CA GLU A 287 -21.75 -19.33 -30.50
C GLU A 287 -20.37 -18.74 -30.20
N VAL A 288 -20.29 -17.67 -29.39
CA VAL A 288 -19.01 -17.15 -28.90
C VAL A 288 -18.27 -18.20 -28.08
N VAL A 289 -18.95 -18.80 -27.09
CA VAL A 289 -18.33 -19.78 -26.17
C VAL A 289 -17.91 -21.06 -26.92
N GLU A 290 -18.69 -21.50 -27.91
CA GLU A 290 -18.40 -22.74 -28.65
C GLU A 290 -17.36 -22.55 -29.77
N SER A 291 -17.31 -21.37 -30.41
CA SER A 291 -16.41 -21.14 -31.56
C SER A 291 -15.03 -20.59 -31.17
N MET A 292 -14.87 -20.07 -29.96
CA MET A 292 -13.65 -19.41 -29.50
C MET A 292 -12.92 -20.22 -28.42
N SER A 293 -11.67 -20.57 -28.71
CA SER A 293 -10.74 -21.23 -27.79
C SER A 293 -9.33 -20.68 -28.01
N PRO A 294 -8.36 -20.97 -27.12
CA PRO A 294 -6.96 -20.59 -27.34
C PRO A 294 -6.39 -21.06 -28.68
N LYS A 295 -6.90 -22.19 -29.21
CA LYS A 295 -6.51 -22.75 -30.51
C LYS A 295 -7.08 -21.98 -31.69
N THR A 296 -8.29 -21.43 -31.57
CA THR A 296 -8.98 -20.72 -32.67
C THR A 296 -8.84 -19.20 -32.60
N GLN A 297 -8.37 -18.68 -31.47
CA GLN A 297 -8.14 -17.26 -31.24
C GLN A 297 -6.86 -17.05 -30.43
N PRO A 298 -5.74 -16.69 -31.08
CA PRO A 298 -4.49 -16.41 -30.38
C PRO A 298 -4.66 -15.32 -29.31
N GLY A 299 -4.02 -15.51 -28.16
CA GLY A 299 -4.10 -14.58 -27.02
C GLY A 299 -5.31 -14.77 -26.11
N LEU A 300 -6.35 -15.50 -26.54
CA LEU A 300 -7.51 -15.83 -25.72
C LEU A 300 -7.21 -16.98 -24.75
N LEU A 301 -7.68 -16.85 -23.51
CA LEU A 301 -7.61 -17.88 -22.49
C LEU A 301 -8.99 -18.50 -22.22
N GLY A 302 -10.05 -17.70 -22.21
CA GLY A 302 -11.41 -18.19 -22.04
C GLY A 302 -12.45 -17.08 -22.04
N VAL A 303 -13.71 -17.45 -22.24
CA VAL A 303 -14.84 -16.53 -22.28
C VAL A 303 -15.91 -17.01 -21.31
N CYS A 304 -16.46 -16.09 -20.53
CA CYS A 304 -17.57 -16.38 -19.63
C CYS A 304 -18.54 -15.20 -19.53
N LEU A 305 -19.71 -15.50 -18.96
CA LEU A 305 -20.68 -14.47 -18.61
C LEU A 305 -20.23 -13.69 -17.36
N SER A 306 -20.32 -12.36 -17.39
CA SER A 306 -20.00 -11.52 -16.24
C SER A 306 -21.25 -11.27 -15.39
N GLY A 307 -21.31 -11.91 -14.22
CA GLY A 307 -22.41 -11.72 -13.27
C GLY A 307 -23.75 -12.22 -13.81
N ALA A 308 -24.80 -11.39 -13.69
CA ALA A 308 -26.16 -11.70 -14.16
C ALA A 308 -26.58 -10.91 -15.40
N GLY A 309 -25.79 -9.90 -15.81
CA GLY A 309 -26.08 -9.04 -16.95
C GLY A 309 -25.46 -9.56 -18.26
N PRO A 310 -25.71 -8.88 -19.38
CA PRO A 310 -25.25 -9.31 -20.70
C PRO A 310 -23.76 -9.09 -20.99
N THR A 311 -22.98 -8.56 -20.04
CA THR A 311 -21.55 -8.36 -20.24
C THR A 311 -20.82 -9.69 -20.39
N ILE A 312 -19.97 -9.78 -21.40
CA ILE A 312 -19.14 -10.96 -21.68
C ILE A 312 -17.72 -10.63 -21.26
N LEU A 313 -17.13 -11.51 -20.45
CA LEU A 313 -15.75 -11.37 -20.00
C LEU A 313 -14.87 -12.37 -20.75
N ALA A 314 -13.95 -11.86 -21.57
CA ALA A 314 -12.91 -12.66 -22.20
C ALA A 314 -11.58 -12.43 -21.47
N LEU A 315 -10.99 -13.50 -20.92
CA LEU A 315 -9.65 -13.46 -20.34
C LEU A 315 -8.63 -13.67 -21.45
N ALA A 316 -7.62 -12.82 -21.51
CA ALA A 316 -6.64 -12.82 -22.60
C ALA A 316 -5.27 -12.29 -22.14
N THR A 317 -4.20 -12.68 -22.83
CA THR A 317 -2.84 -12.14 -22.64
C THR A 317 -2.43 -11.17 -23.75
N SER A 318 -3.07 -11.25 -24.92
CA SER A 318 -2.79 -10.41 -26.09
C SER A 318 -3.99 -10.39 -27.05
N ASN A 319 -3.88 -9.66 -28.16
CA ASN A 319 -4.89 -9.56 -29.23
C ASN A 319 -6.28 -9.07 -28.76
N PHE A 320 -6.31 -8.19 -27.77
CA PHE A 320 -7.54 -7.71 -27.12
C PHE A 320 -8.56 -7.12 -28.12
N ASP A 321 -8.10 -6.26 -29.03
CA ASP A 321 -8.94 -5.65 -30.07
C ASP A 321 -9.60 -6.68 -30.99
N GLU A 322 -8.84 -7.69 -31.42
CA GLU A 322 -9.33 -8.73 -32.32
C GLU A 322 -10.35 -9.63 -31.62
N ILE A 323 -10.07 -10.01 -30.38
CA ILE A 323 -10.98 -10.77 -29.52
C ILE A 323 -12.29 -10.02 -29.36
N ALA A 324 -12.23 -8.74 -28.98
CA ALA A 324 -13.42 -7.91 -28.80
C ALA A 324 -14.22 -7.75 -30.10
N LYS A 325 -13.56 -7.44 -31.22
CA LYS A 325 -14.22 -7.30 -32.53
C LYS A 325 -14.92 -8.58 -32.97
N LYS A 326 -14.28 -9.73 -32.78
CA LYS A 326 -14.86 -11.04 -33.12
C LYS A 326 -16.09 -11.35 -32.27
N ILE A 327 -16.02 -11.15 -30.96
CA ILE A 327 -17.16 -11.34 -30.05
C ILE A 327 -18.31 -10.41 -30.45
N ILE A 328 -18.05 -9.11 -30.65
CA ILE A 328 -19.08 -8.13 -31.03
C ILE A 328 -19.73 -8.49 -32.38
N ALA A 329 -18.95 -8.93 -33.36
CA ALA A 329 -19.46 -9.35 -34.66
C ALA A 329 -20.40 -10.56 -34.53
N THR A 330 -20.02 -11.56 -33.72
CA THR A 330 -20.87 -12.73 -33.44
C THR A 330 -22.17 -12.31 -32.76
N LEU A 331 -22.11 -11.46 -31.73
CA LEU A 331 -23.33 -10.96 -31.07
C LEU A 331 -24.26 -10.26 -32.05
N ARG A 332 -23.75 -9.33 -32.89
CA ARG A 332 -24.56 -8.65 -33.91
C ARG A 332 -25.16 -9.61 -34.92
N HIS A 333 -24.42 -10.64 -35.32
CA HIS A 333 -24.89 -11.62 -36.28
C HIS A 333 -26.10 -12.39 -35.75
N TYR A 334 -26.12 -12.76 -34.47
CA TYR A 334 -27.19 -13.56 -33.87
C TYR A 334 -28.26 -12.74 -33.14
N ASN A 335 -28.05 -11.43 -32.94
CA ASN A 335 -29.06 -10.54 -32.39
C ASN A 335 -30.09 -10.12 -33.47
N GLU A 336 -31.33 -9.88 -33.07
CA GLU A 336 -32.35 -9.30 -33.97
C GLU A 336 -31.93 -7.90 -34.43
N ASN A 337 -31.33 -7.11 -33.52
CA ASN A 337 -30.73 -5.83 -33.84
C ASN A 337 -29.30 -6.00 -34.36
N LYS A 338 -29.12 -5.96 -35.68
CA LYS A 338 -27.79 -6.07 -36.33
C LYS A 338 -26.88 -4.88 -36.03
N ASP A 339 -27.46 -3.75 -35.63
CA ASP A 339 -26.75 -2.53 -35.24
C ASP A 339 -26.56 -2.42 -33.72
N LEU A 340 -26.63 -3.54 -32.99
CA LEU A 340 -26.43 -3.58 -31.54
C LEU A 340 -25.17 -2.79 -31.15
N ALA A 341 -25.40 -1.74 -30.36
CA ALA A 341 -24.36 -0.96 -29.76
C ALA A 341 -23.66 -1.81 -28.70
N CYS A 342 -22.33 -1.93 -28.83
CA CYS A 342 -21.50 -2.64 -27.87
C CYS A 342 -20.30 -1.76 -27.56
N GLN A 343 -20.02 -1.57 -26.27
CA GLN A 343 -18.77 -1.01 -25.79
C GLN A 343 -17.85 -2.15 -25.38
N TRP A 344 -16.54 -1.95 -25.43
CA TRP A 344 -15.62 -2.88 -24.79
C TRP A 344 -14.46 -2.15 -24.12
N LYS A 345 -13.90 -2.78 -23.09
CA LYS A 345 -12.81 -2.22 -22.28
C LYS A 345 -11.82 -3.32 -21.90
N ILE A 346 -10.55 -2.97 -21.82
CA ILE A 346 -9.54 -3.81 -21.17
C ILE A 346 -9.49 -3.40 -19.72
N LEU A 347 -9.74 -4.37 -18.84
CA LEU A 347 -9.78 -4.20 -17.40
C LEU A 347 -8.75 -5.12 -16.74
N GLU A 348 -8.27 -4.69 -15.58
CA GLU A 348 -7.29 -5.41 -14.78
C GLU A 348 -7.88 -5.69 -13.40
N PRO A 349 -7.35 -6.69 -12.66
CA PRO A 349 -7.72 -6.85 -11.25
C PRO A 349 -7.49 -5.56 -10.47
N ALA A 350 -8.54 -5.03 -9.86
CA ALA A 350 -8.47 -3.83 -9.03
C ALA A 350 -8.02 -4.16 -7.60
N GLU A 351 -7.33 -3.24 -6.94
CA GLU A 351 -7.05 -3.38 -5.50
C GLU A 351 -8.28 -3.04 -4.64
N ALA A 352 -8.24 -3.42 -3.37
CA ALA A 352 -9.29 -3.13 -2.41
C ALA A 352 -9.43 -1.62 -2.17
N HIS A 353 -10.60 -1.20 -1.71
CA HIS A 353 -11.00 0.18 -1.46
C HIS A 353 -9.94 1.09 -0.83
N PRO A 354 -9.38 2.06 -1.57
CA PRO A 354 -8.75 3.20 -0.94
C PRO A 354 -9.84 4.18 -0.47
N VAL A 355 -10.00 4.36 0.85
CA VAL A 355 -10.71 5.52 1.41
C VAL A 355 -9.72 6.67 1.48
N ASN A 356 -9.80 7.59 0.51
CA ASN A 356 -8.96 8.77 0.45
C ASN A 356 -9.64 9.93 1.19
N ARG A 357 -9.32 10.16 2.46
CA ARG A 357 -9.89 11.28 3.21
C ARG A 357 -9.40 12.64 2.69
N HIS A 358 -10.12 13.23 1.75
CA HIS A 358 -10.03 14.63 1.35
C HIS A 358 -10.52 15.57 2.45
N THR A 359 -9.88 15.71 3.61
CA THR A 359 -10.00 16.99 4.34
C THR A 359 -9.76 18.10 3.29
N PRO A 360 -10.53 19.21 3.20
CA PRO A 360 -10.29 20.26 2.20
C PRO A 360 -8.79 20.45 2.08
N SER A 361 -8.25 20.24 0.87
CA SER A 361 -6.82 20.03 0.66
C SER A 361 -6.04 21.25 1.14
N ARG A 362 -5.66 21.26 2.41
CA ARG A 362 -4.24 21.16 2.69
C ARG A 362 -3.89 19.73 2.36
N LEU A 363 -2.93 19.52 1.45
CA LEU A 363 -2.22 18.24 1.35
C LEU A 363 -2.11 17.67 2.77
N VAL A 364 -2.60 16.46 3.05
CA VAL A 364 -2.10 15.74 4.22
C VAL A 364 -0.67 15.37 3.82
N MET A 365 0.18 16.36 3.96
CA MET A 365 1.58 16.28 3.62
C MET A 365 2.21 15.37 4.66
N SER A 366 2.93 14.37 4.15
CA SER A 366 3.57 13.37 4.98
C SER A 366 4.51 14.07 5.95
N SER A 367 4.52 13.61 7.21
CA SER A 367 5.39 14.22 8.21
C SER A 367 6.84 13.78 8.02
N PRO A 368 7.81 14.69 8.16
CA PRO A 368 9.22 14.31 8.17
C PRO A 368 9.55 13.46 9.41
N PRO A 369 10.65 12.66 9.37
CA PRO A 369 11.15 11.99 10.57
C PRO A 369 11.45 13.02 11.66
N PRO A 370 11.13 12.77 12.93
CA PRO A 370 11.34 13.75 13.98
C PRO A 370 12.83 14.18 14.10
N PRO A 371 13.12 15.43 14.51
CA PRO A 371 14.48 15.89 14.77
C PRO A 371 15.21 14.98 15.76
N GLY A 372 16.52 14.79 15.57
CA GLY A 372 17.28 13.89 16.43
C GLY A 372 18.56 13.32 15.81
N VAL A 373 19.25 12.50 16.59
CA VAL A 373 20.34 11.66 16.11
C VAL A 373 19.76 10.33 15.64
N TYR A 374 20.05 9.96 14.40
CA TYR A 374 19.74 8.68 13.81
C TYR A 374 21.02 7.92 13.51
N VAL A 375 20.96 6.60 13.59
CA VAL A 375 22.12 5.75 13.28
C VAL A 375 21.88 5.01 11.97
N PRO A 376 22.72 5.17 10.94
CA PRO A 376 22.78 4.24 9.82
C PRO A 376 23.42 2.94 10.30
N VAL A 377 22.58 1.99 10.69
CA VAL A 377 22.99 0.76 11.36
C VAL A 377 23.80 -0.10 10.37
N PRO A 378 25.00 -0.58 10.74
CA PRO A 378 25.70 -1.56 9.91
C PRO A 378 24.88 -2.85 9.82
N THR A 379 24.97 -3.56 8.69
CA THR A 379 24.35 -4.87 8.57
C THR A 379 25.31 -5.90 9.16
N PHE A 380 24.85 -6.70 10.13
CA PHE A 380 25.65 -7.78 10.69
C PHE A 380 25.47 -9.08 9.90
N PHE A 381 26.53 -9.86 9.80
CA PHE A 381 26.54 -11.13 9.09
C PHE A 381 27.00 -12.26 10.01
N ALA A 382 26.65 -13.48 9.64
CA ALA A 382 27.00 -14.69 10.38
C ALA A 382 28.52 -14.71 10.69
N PRO A 383 28.91 -14.99 11.94
CA PRO A 383 30.31 -14.93 12.36
C PRO A 383 31.10 -16.06 11.72
N ARG A 384 32.40 -15.85 11.50
CA ARG A 384 33.30 -16.85 10.87
C ARG A 384 33.35 -18.19 11.61
N SER A 385 33.18 -18.15 12.92
CA SER A 385 33.14 -19.33 13.78
C SER A 385 31.80 -20.09 13.73
N GLY A 386 30.77 -19.49 13.13
CA GLY A 386 29.41 -20.02 13.07
C GLY A 386 29.18 -20.97 11.89
N SER A 387 28.27 -21.92 12.07
CA SER A 387 27.90 -22.91 11.04
C SER A 387 27.17 -22.33 9.82
N ALA A 388 26.68 -21.10 9.91
CA ALA A 388 26.00 -20.38 8.82
C ALA A 388 26.93 -19.44 8.03
N TYR A 389 28.24 -19.46 8.31
CA TYR A 389 29.21 -18.65 7.59
C TYR A 389 29.49 -19.21 6.20
N ASP A 390 29.33 -18.34 5.21
CA ASP A 390 29.78 -18.55 3.84
C ASP A 390 30.84 -17.48 3.54
N SER A 391 31.97 -17.87 2.97
CA SER A 391 33.10 -16.96 2.75
C SER A 391 32.88 -15.96 1.61
N ALA A 392 31.90 -16.18 0.75
CA ALA A 392 31.53 -15.29 -0.34
C ALA A 392 30.27 -14.46 -0.01
N VAL A 393 29.27 -15.09 0.61
CA VAL A 393 27.95 -14.51 0.90
C VAL A 393 27.46 -14.91 2.30
N PRO A 394 28.13 -14.46 3.37
CA PRO A 394 27.72 -14.79 4.74
C PRO A 394 26.29 -14.31 4.98
N ALA A 395 25.47 -15.17 5.58
CA ALA A 395 24.05 -14.87 5.86
C ALA A 395 23.90 -13.65 6.77
N VAL A 396 22.76 -12.94 6.68
CA VAL A 396 22.45 -11.84 7.60
C VAL A 396 22.25 -12.36 9.03
N ASP A 397 22.83 -11.69 10.01
CA ASP A 397 22.66 -12.00 11.43
C ASP A 397 21.62 -11.06 12.05
N ILE A 398 20.35 -11.47 11.94
CA ILE A 398 19.20 -10.70 12.45
C ILE A 398 19.25 -10.59 13.98
N THR A 399 19.82 -11.56 14.68
CA THR A 399 19.92 -11.56 16.14
C THR A 399 20.83 -10.42 16.61
N THR A 400 22.05 -10.36 16.05
CA THR A 400 22.99 -9.27 16.35
C THR A 400 22.45 -7.93 15.86
N GLN A 401 21.79 -7.89 14.69
CA GLN A 401 21.12 -6.69 14.18
C GLN A 401 20.09 -6.12 15.17
N SER A 402 19.25 -6.99 15.70
CA SER A 402 18.18 -6.63 16.63
C SER A 402 18.75 -6.20 17.98
N ALA A 403 19.76 -6.90 18.49
CA ALA A 403 20.43 -6.55 19.74
C ALA A 403 21.10 -5.17 19.68
N HIS A 404 21.77 -4.85 18.55
CA HIS A 404 22.35 -3.53 18.35
C HIS A 404 21.28 -2.45 18.22
N ALA A 405 20.19 -2.70 17.49
CA ALA A 405 19.06 -1.78 17.40
C ALA A 405 18.46 -1.43 18.78
N ILE A 406 18.27 -2.43 19.65
CA ILE A 406 17.79 -2.24 21.02
C ILE A 406 18.79 -1.44 21.84
N TYR A 407 20.08 -1.74 21.75
CA TYR A 407 21.14 -0.98 22.43
C TYR A 407 21.09 0.50 22.06
N LEU A 408 20.94 0.81 20.77
CA LEU A 408 20.84 2.19 20.29
C LEU A 408 19.58 2.90 20.81
N ALA A 409 18.42 2.24 20.78
CA ALA A 409 17.17 2.78 21.30
C ALA A 409 17.27 3.09 22.81
N LYS A 410 17.83 2.17 23.59
CA LYS A 410 18.07 2.36 25.03
C LYS A 410 19.10 3.46 25.33
N SER A 411 19.97 3.77 24.37
CA SER A 411 20.99 4.82 24.48
C SER A 411 20.50 6.22 24.08
N GLY A 412 19.20 6.38 23.80
CA GLY A 412 18.58 7.68 23.50
C GLY A 412 18.70 8.13 22.04
N ILE A 413 19.12 7.23 21.13
CA ILE A 413 19.02 7.49 19.69
C ILE A 413 17.55 7.75 19.33
N ARG A 414 17.31 8.64 18.37
CA ARG A 414 15.94 9.01 17.98
C ARG A 414 15.31 8.01 17.02
N GLY A 415 16.10 7.41 16.15
CA GLY A 415 15.65 6.49 15.14
C GLY A 415 16.78 5.75 14.45
N LEU A 416 16.44 4.71 13.71
CA LEU A 416 17.39 3.90 12.96
C LEU A 416 17.25 4.16 11.46
N VAL A 417 18.37 4.09 10.76
CA VAL A 417 18.39 3.97 9.31
C VAL A 417 18.96 2.60 8.96
N ILE A 418 18.10 1.68 8.52
CA ILE A 418 18.48 0.33 8.13
C ILE A 418 18.71 0.32 6.61
N PHE A 419 19.79 -0.30 6.14
CA PHE A 419 20.19 -0.31 4.72
C PHE A 419 20.59 1.06 4.13
N GLY A 420 21.31 1.87 4.89
CA GLY A 420 22.13 2.93 4.29
C GLY A 420 23.38 2.36 3.60
N SER A 421 24.30 3.25 3.18
CA SER A 421 25.64 2.85 2.71
C SER A 421 26.43 2.10 3.79
N THR A 422 26.34 2.54 5.05
CA THR A 422 26.90 1.84 6.22
C THR A 422 26.32 0.45 6.41
N GLY A 423 25.05 0.27 6.06
CA GLY A 423 24.35 -1.02 6.08
C GLY A 423 24.66 -1.92 4.89
N GLU A 424 25.66 -1.58 4.06
CA GLU A 424 26.06 -2.37 2.89
C GLU A 424 24.88 -2.67 1.95
N CYS A 425 23.95 -1.73 1.80
CA CYS A 425 22.65 -1.96 1.16
C CYS A 425 22.71 -2.58 -0.24
N VAL A 426 23.73 -2.25 -1.03
CA VAL A 426 23.97 -2.80 -2.38
C VAL A 426 24.51 -4.24 -2.37
N HIS A 427 24.99 -4.72 -1.23
CA HIS A 427 25.49 -6.09 -1.03
C HIS A 427 24.47 -6.99 -0.29
N VAL A 428 23.29 -6.47 0.04
CA VAL A 428 22.21 -7.23 0.68
C VAL A 428 21.14 -7.54 -0.35
N HIS A 429 20.90 -8.82 -0.60
CA HIS A 429 19.93 -9.27 -1.57
C HIS A 429 18.51 -8.82 -1.18
N PRO A 430 17.65 -8.39 -2.13
CA PRO A 430 16.29 -7.92 -1.85
C PRO A 430 15.48 -8.83 -0.92
N ARG A 431 15.49 -10.15 -1.17
CA ARG A 431 14.80 -11.16 -0.36
C ARG A 431 15.15 -11.14 1.14
N ASP A 432 16.38 -10.74 1.50
CA ASP A 432 16.84 -10.76 2.89
C ASP A 432 16.46 -9.44 3.61
N ARG A 433 16.23 -8.36 2.86
CA ARG A 433 16.02 -7.02 3.40
C ARG A 433 14.78 -6.94 4.29
N LYS A 434 13.68 -7.51 3.81
CA LYS A 434 12.40 -7.52 4.54
C LYS A 434 12.53 -8.22 5.89
N ALA A 435 13.20 -9.37 5.93
CA ALA A 435 13.38 -10.15 7.15
C ALA A 435 14.19 -9.39 8.21
N VAL A 436 15.25 -8.69 7.79
CA VAL A 436 16.06 -7.85 8.70
C VAL A 436 15.25 -6.68 9.25
N LEU A 437 14.51 -5.95 8.39
CA LEU A 437 13.66 -4.83 8.83
C LEU A 437 12.58 -5.30 9.80
N GLN A 438 11.90 -6.41 9.48
CA GLN A 438 10.87 -6.98 10.33
C GLN A 438 11.45 -7.46 11.66
N GLY A 439 12.59 -8.16 11.65
CA GLY A 439 13.25 -8.61 12.87
C GLY A 439 13.64 -7.46 13.79
N VAL A 440 14.16 -6.36 13.25
CA VAL A 440 14.46 -5.14 14.02
C VAL A 440 13.17 -4.51 14.59
N ARG A 441 12.11 -4.39 13.78
CA ARG A 441 10.82 -3.87 14.26
C ARG A 441 10.25 -4.73 15.39
N ASP A 442 10.20 -6.03 15.20
CA ASP A 442 9.65 -6.97 16.19
C ASP A 442 10.43 -6.93 17.50
N ALA A 443 11.77 -6.86 17.42
CA ALA A 443 12.63 -6.76 18.59
C ALA A 443 12.44 -5.42 19.34
N LEU A 444 12.27 -4.31 18.62
CA LEU A 444 11.98 -3.01 19.24
C LEU A 444 10.61 -2.99 19.93
N VAL A 445 9.58 -3.52 19.26
CA VAL A 445 8.23 -3.67 19.82
C VAL A 445 8.26 -4.54 21.09
N HIS A 446 8.97 -5.67 21.05
CA HIS A 446 9.13 -6.55 22.21
C HIS A 446 9.76 -5.83 23.41
N GLU A 447 10.69 -4.90 23.16
CA GLU A 447 11.34 -4.09 24.20
C GLU A 447 10.56 -2.82 24.58
N GLY A 448 9.31 -2.65 24.11
CA GLY A 448 8.42 -1.54 24.45
C GLY A 448 8.63 -0.27 23.60
N PHE A 449 9.28 -0.39 22.45
CA PHE A 449 9.48 0.70 21.49
C PHE A 449 8.55 0.54 20.26
N ASP A 450 7.24 0.48 20.48
CA ASP A 450 6.25 0.13 19.46
C ASP A 450 6.36 0.97 18.17
N ASP A 451 6.38 2.29 18.31
CA ASP A 451 6.40 3.26 17.21
C ASP A 451 7.81 3.82 16.92
N TYR A 452 8.88 3.10 17.29
CA TYR A 452 10.25 3.60 17.13
C TYR A 452 10.54 4.01 15.67
N PRO A 453 11.12 5.20 15.40
CA PRO A 453 11.38 5.64 14.04
C PRO A 453 12.39 4.74 13.29
N ILE A 454 11.95 4.17 12.17
CA ILE A 454 12.79 3.40 11.24
C ILE A 454 12.69 4.03 9.84
N ILE A 455 13.86 4.34 9.29
CA ILE A 455 14.05 4.78 7.91
C ILE A 455 14.72 3.64 7.14
N ALA A 456 14.09 3.13 6.08
CA ALA A 456 14.66 2.11 5.23
C ALA A 456 15.42 2.75 4.06
N GLY A 457 16.74 2.55 4.00
CA GLY A 457 17.59 3.07 2.94
C GLY A 457 17.51 2.22 1.68
N THR A 458 17.47 2.84 0.50
CA THR A 458 17.51 2.15 -0.80
C THR A 458 18.59 2.78 -1.68
N ALA A 459 19.26 1.96 -2.49
CA ALA A 459 20.29 2.38 -3.43
C ALA A 459 20.11 1.75 -4.82
N ALA A 460 18.89 1.29 -5.11
CA ALA A 460 18.53 0.80 -6.43
C ALA A 460 18.53 1.94 -7.45
N ALA A 461 18.87 1.63 -8.70
CA ALA A 461 18.96 2.63 -9.76
C ALA A 461 17.65 2.80 -10.54
N SER A 462 16.80 1.78 -10.59
CA SER A 462 15.50 1.81 -11.27
C SER A 462 14.39 2.29 -10.34
N ILE A 463 13.33 2.86 -10.92
CA ILE A 463 12.16 3.32 -10.16
C ILE A 463 11.43 2.11 -9.59
N GLU A 464 11.27 1.07 -10.39
CA GLU A 464 10.55 -0.16 -10.07
C GLU A 464 11.16 -0.84 -8.84
N GLU A 465 12.47 -1.12 -8.87
CA GLU A 465 13.14 -1.79 -7.75
C GLU A 465 13.17 -0.90 -6.51
N THR A 466 13.34 0.42 -6.68
CA THR A 466 13.26 1.37 -5.56
C THR A 466 11.89 1.32 -4.89
N VAL A 467 10.82 1.33 -5.68
CA VAL A 467 9.42 1.28 -5.19
C VAL A 467 9.12 -0.08 -4.55
N GLU A 468 9.56 -1.19 -5.15
CA GLU A 468 9.42 -2.53 -4.56
C GLU A 468 10.08 -2.62 -3.18
N GLN A 469 11.32 -2.11 -3.05
CA GLN A 469 12.00 -2.06 -1.75
C GLN A 469 11.27 -1.18 -0.72
N LEU A 470 10.63 -0.09 -1.14
CA LEU A 470 9.85 0.79 -0.26
C LEU A 470 8.51 0.15 0.16
N ILE A 471 7.88 -0.64 -0.71
CA ILE A 471 6.70 -1.44 -0.39
C ILE A 471 7.06 -2.51 0.64
N ASP A 472 8.15 -3.25 0.43
CA ASP A 472 8.63 -4.24 1.39
C ASP A 472 9.01 -3.60 2.72
N ALA A 473 9.65 -2.43 2.70
CA ALA A 473 9.99 -1.68 3.89
C ALA A 473 8.75 -1.26 4.69
N LYS A 474 7.69 -0.77 4.02
CA LYS A 474 6.42 -0.48 4.68
C LYS A 474 5.81 -1.73 5.29
N GLY A 475 5.79 -2.84 4.54
CA GLY A 475 5.28 -4.12 5.02
C GLY A 475 6.05 -4.66 6.22
N ALA A 476 7.32 -4.28 6.37
CA ALA A 476 8.17 -4.62 7.51
C ALA A 476 8.12 -3.62 8.68
N GLY A 477 7.26 -2.59 8.59
CA GLY A 477 7.08 -1.60 9.66
C GLY A 477 8.04 -0.40 9.63
N ALA A 478 8.74 -0.14 8.53
CA ALA A 478 9.45 1.13 8.34
C ALA A 478 8.46 2.26 8.04
N GLN A 479 8.70 3.45 8.60
CA GLN A 479 7.82 4.60 8.41
C GLN A 479 8.32 5.57 7.34
N TRP A 480 9.61 5.54 7.02
CA TRP A 480 10.20 6.37 5.96
C TRP A 480 11.15 5.59 5.06
N GLY A 481 11.29 6.03 3.83
CA GLY A 481 12.35 5.63 2.91
C GLY A 481 13.49 6.64 2.88
N MET A 482 14.72 6.20 2.61
CA MET A 482 15.85 7.08 2.31
C MET A 482 16.49 6.63 1.00
N VAL A 483 16.27 7.39 -0.07
CA VAL A 483 16.52 6.94 -1.44
C VAL A 483 17.77 7.63 -1.99
N LEU A 484 18.81 6.85 -2.31
CA LEU A 484 20.05 7.36 -2.88
C LEU A 484 19.80 7.93 -4.28
N VAL A 485 20.41 9.09 -4.57
CA VAL A 485 20.39 9.66 -5.92
C VAL A 485 21.06 8.70 -6.91
N PRO A 486 20.41 8.29 -8.02
CA PRO A 486 20.98 7.37 -8.99
C PRO A 486 22.28 7.91 -9.62
N GLY A 487 23.38 7.19 -9.42
CA GLY A 487 24.72 7.65 -9.82
C GLY A 487 25.28 7.04 -11.11
N TYR A 488 24.69 5.97 -11.66
CA TYR A 488 25.35 5.21 -12.74
C TYR A 488 25.66 6.07 -13.98
N ASN A 489 24.70 6.89 -14.42
CA ASN A 489 24.85 7.83 -15.54
C ASN A 489 25.01 9.29 -15.07
N ALA A 490 25.65 9.52 -13.92
CA ALA A 490 25.72 10.84 -13.28
C ALA A 490 26.18 11.96 -14.24
N ALA A 491 27.20 11.71 -15.06
CA ALA A 491 27.79 12.70 -15.97
C ALA A 491 26.80 13.29 -17.01
N VAL A 492 25.72 12.57 -17.33
CA VAL A 492 24.72 12.98 -18.33
C VAL A 492 23.33 13.14 -17.73
N THR A 493 23.20 13.07 -16.40
CA THR A 493 21.90 13.18 -15.72
C THR A 493 21.60 14.65 -15.41
N PRO A 494 20.58 15.27 -16.06
CA PRO A 494 20.21 16.65 -15.78
C PRO A 494 19.48 16.78 -14.44
N GLN A 495 19.53 17.96 -13.81
CA GLN A 495 18.81 18.25 -12.57
C GLN A 495 17.29 18.00 -12.69
N GLU A 496 16.68 18.38 -13.83
CA GLU A 496 15.28 18.07 -14.12
C GLU A 496 14.99 16.56 -14.13
N GLY A 497 15.93 15.76 -14.63
CA GLY A 497 15.85 14.30 -14.60
C GLY A 497 15.82 13.76 -13.18
N ILE A 498 16.64 14.32 -12.27
CA ILE A 498 16.63 13.98 -10.85
C ILE A 498 15.27 14.33 -10.22
N VAL A 499 14.72 15.52 -10.51
CA VAL A 499 13.38 15.92 -10.01
C VAL A 499 12.30 14.94 -10.46
N ARG A 500 12.24 14.64 -11.76
CA ARG A 500 11.24 13.73 -12.33
C ARG A 500 11.37 12.30 -11.79
N TRP A 501 12.60 11.81 -11.61
CA TRP A 501 12.85 10.48 -11.08
C TRP A 501 12.38 10.36 -9.63
N PHE A 502 12.75 11.31 -8.76
CA PHE A 502 12.31 11.31 -7.36
C PHE A 502 10.81 11.53 -7.20
N ALA A 503 10.19 12.40 -8.03
CA ALA A 503 8.74 12.55 -8.05
C ALA A 503 8.06 11.23 -8.42
N ALA A 504 8.55 10.53 -9.45
CA ALA A 504 8.00 9.24 -9.86
C ALA A 504 8.13 8.15 -8.78
N VAL A 505 9.23 8.12 -8.03
CA VAL A 505 9.38 7.24 -6.86
C VAL A 505 8.43 7.65 -5.75
N ALA A 506 8.37 8.95 -5.41
CA ALA A 506 7.55 9.47 -4.33
C ALA A 506 6.04 9.30 -4.55
N ASP A 507 5.58 9.42 -5.80
CA ASP A 507 4.19 9.18 -6.21
C ASP A 507 3.74 7.73 -6.00
N ARG A 508 4.69 6.78 -6.09
CA ARG A 508 4.45 5.33 -6.00
C ARG A 508 4.85 4.75 -4.64
N SER A 509 5.61 5.50 -3.85
CA SER A 509 6.09 5.06 -2.55
C SER A 509 4.94 5.07 -1.53
N PRO A 510 4.71 3.96 -0.82
CA PRO A 510 3.62 3.88 0.15
C PRO A 510 4.00 4.48 1.53
N ILE A 511 5.24 4.98 1.66
CA ILE A 511 5.79 5.72 2.81
C ILE A 511 6.52 6.98 2.31
N PRO A 512 6.60 8.06 3.11
CA PRO A 512 7.38 9.24 2.75
C PRO A 512 8.87 8.96 2.58
N ILE A 513 9.52 9.69 1.68
CA ILE A 513 10.93 9.48 1.35
C ILE A 513 11.80 10.70 1.66
N LEU A 514 13.06 10.42 1.99
CA LEU A 514 14.14 11.39 2.08
C LEU A 514 15.06 11.22 0.88
N VAL A 515 15.50 12.34 0.33
CA VAL A 515 16.54 12.38 -0.71
C VAL A 515 17.89 12.11 -0.05
N TYR A 516 18.55 11.01 -0.41
CA TYR A 516 19.88 10.70 0.08
C TYR A 516 20.94 11.10 -0.93
N HIS A 517 21.66 12.18 -0.61
CA HIS A 517 22.72 12.70 -1.46
C HIS A 517 24.08 12.39 -0.86
N PHE A 518 24.79 11.47 -1.50
CA PHE A 518 26.14 11.07 -1.11
C PHE A 518 27.06 10.92 -2.34
N PRO A 519 27.62 12.03 -2.84
CA PRO A 519 28.42 12.06 -4.07
C PRO A 519 29.49 10.97 -4.16
N GLY A 520 30.21 10.70 -3.05
CA GLY A 520 31.32 9.74 -3.01
C GLY A 520 30.95 8.29 -3.34
N VAL A 521 29.67 7.92 -3.22
CA VAL A 521 29.18 6.56 -3.56
C VAL A 521 28.23 6.55 -4.75
N SER A 522 27.96 7.71 -5.35
CA SER A 522 27.01 7.89 -6.45
C SER A 522 27.66 8.62 -7.63
N ASN A 523 28.92 8.24 -7.95
CA ASN A 523 29.71 8.77 -9.06
C ASN A 523 29.73 10.30 -9.14
N MET A 524 29.85 10.97 -7.98
CA MET A 524 29.89 12.43 -7.87
C MET A 524 28.67 13.15 -8.47
N VAL A 525 27.51 12.48 -8.56
CA VAL A 525 26.26 13.14 -8.97
C VAL A 525 25.99 14.35 -8.06
N GLU A 526 25.73 15.48 -8.71
CA GLU A 526 25.43 16.72 -8.02
C GLU A 526 23.92 16.92 -7.92
N VAL A 527 23.43 17.32 -6.75
CA VAL A 527 22.08 17.82 -6.55
C VAL A 527 22.20 19.24 -6.03
N THR A 528 21.65 20.21 -6.77
CA THR A 528 21.75 21.63 -6.39
C THR A 528 20.73 21.99 -5.32
N PRO A 529 20.96 23.07 -4.53
CA PRO A 529 19.95 23.57 -3.59
C PRO A 529 18.59 23.91 -4.25
N ALA A 530 18.60 24.40 -5.48
CA ALA A 530 17.37 24.65 -6.25
C ALA A 530 16.60 23.36 -6.56
N THR A 531 17.32 22.28 -6.86
CA THR A 531 16.74 20.94 -7.06
C THR A 531 16.10 20.43 -5.77
N PHE A 532 16.76 20.61 -4.61
CA PHE A 532 16.14 20.26 -3.33
C PHE A 532 14.89 21.08 -3.04
N ALA A 533 14.88 22.38 -3.34
CA ALA A 533 13.69 23.21 -3.19
C ALA A 533 12.53 22.72 -4.08
N ALA A 534 12.82 22.31 -5.32
CA ALA A 534 11.81 21.71 -6.20
C ALA A 534 11.29 20.37 -5.67
N LEU A 535 12.17 19.52 -5.14
CA LEU A 535 11.79 18.23 -4.54
C LEU A 535 10.96 18.42 -3.26
N ALA A 536 11.31 19.39 -2.41
CA ALA A 536 10.61 19.68 -1.16
C ALA A 536 9.15 20.14 -1.36
N ALA A 537 8.80 20.63 -2.55
CA ALA A 537 7.42 20.96 -2.89
C ALA A 537 6.52 19.71 -2.94
N HIS A 538 7.09 18.53 -3.22
CA HIS A 538 6.36 17.28 -3.32
C HIS A 538 5.80 16.84 -1.95
N PRO A 539 4.52 16.44 -1.83
CA PRO A 539 3.91 16.07 -0.54
C PRO A 539 4.54 14.88 0.17
N ASN A 540 5.15 13.97 -0.60
CA ASN A 540 5.70 12.72 -0.10
C ASN A 540 7.24 12.70 -0.04
N ILE A 541 7.90 13.82 -0.38
CA ILE A 541 9.36 13.99 -0.19
C ILE A 541 9.53 14.91 1.01
N VAL A 542 9.99 14.36 2.12
CA VAL A 542 9.89 14.99 3.45
C VAL A 542 11.24 15.36 4.06
N GLY A 543 12.31 15.25 3.29
CA GLY A 543 13.61 15.64 3.81
C GLY A 543 14.76 15.19 2.93
N CYS A 544 15.96 15.44 3.43
CA CYS A 544 17.18 14.93 2.83
C CYS A 544 18.23 14.57 3.87
N LYS A 545 19.13 13.67 3.46
CA LYS A 545 20.39 13.40 4.13
C LYS A 545 21.53 13.80 3.20
N LEU A 546 22.38 14.70 3.65
CA LEU A 546 23.54 15.17 2.90
C LEU A 546 24.83 14.61 3.53
N SER A 547 25.52 13.74 2.79
CA SER A 547 26.80 13.15 3.21
C SER A 547 27.98 13.87 2.56
N HIS A 548 28.08 15.17 2.79
CA HIS A 548 29.22 16.00 2.37
C HIS A 548 29.47 17.13 3.39
N GLY A 549 30.72 17.58 3.51
CA GLY A 549 31.14 18.58 4.51
C GLY A 549 30.77 20.03 4.20
N ASP A 550 30.01 20.29 3.13
CA ASP A 550 29.63 21.64 2.71
C ASP A 550 28.46 22.21 3.55
N VAL A 551 28.81 22.92 4.62
CA VAL A 551 27.86 23.62 5.51
C VAL A 551 27.09 24.72 4.77
N SER A 552 27.69 25.33 3.74
CA SER A 552 27.01 26.36 2.93
C SER A 552 25.84 25.76 2.16
N ARG A 553 26.01 24.59 1.54
CA ARG A 553 24.90 23.87 0.88
C ARG A 553 23.80 23.47 1.85
N LEU A 554 24.17 22.95 3.02
CA LEU A 554 23.22 22.61 4.09
C LEU A 554 22.37 23.82 4.48
N ALA A 555 23.00 24.97 4.72
CA ALA A 555 22.30 26.22 5.03
C ALA A 555 21.39 26.70 3.88
N GLN A 556 21.86 26.63 2.63
CA GLN A 556 21.07 27.02 1.45
C GLN A 556 19.81 26.17 1.24
N ILE A 557 19.78 24.94 1.78
CA ILE A 557 18.61 24.05 1.70
C ILE A 557 17.73 24.25 2.93
N ALA A 558 18.31 24.17 4.14
CA ALA A 558 17.57 24.23 5.40
C ALA A 558 16.91 25.59 5.66
N LEU A 559 17.53 26.68 5.20
CA LEU A 559 17.03 28.05 5.34
C LEU A 559 16.42 28.59 4.04
N ASN A 560 16.20 27.74 3.03
CA ASN A 560 15.61 28.18 1.77
C ASN A 560 14.17 28.66 2.01
N PRO A 561 13.80 29.90 1.61
CA PRO A 561 12.43 30.40 1.79
C PRO A 561 11.35 29.59 1.06
N ALA A 562 11.73 28.81 0.04
CA ALA A 562 10.81 27.94 -0.70
C ALA A 562 10.62 26.56 -0.04
N VAL A 563 11.38 26.25 1.01
CA VAL A 563 11.30 24.98 1.75
C VAL A 563 10.58 25.23 3.06
N ASP A 564 9.49 24.50 3.31
CA ASP A 564 8.77 24.54 4.57
C ASP A 564 9.48 23.65 5.61
N PRO A 565 10.11 24.22 6.65
CA PRO A 565 10.87 23.45 7.64
C PRO A 565 9.98 22.54 8.51
N ALA A 566 8.66 22.76 8.55
CA ALA A 566 7.73 21.85 9.23
C ALA A 566 7.45 20.57 8.41
N ARG A 567 7.84 20.56 7.13
CA ARG A 567 7.55 19.48 6.19
C ARG A 567 8.78 18.80 5.62
N PHE A 568 9.91 19.50 5.59
CA PHE A 568 11.13 19.02 4.97
C PHE A 568 12.31 19.16 5.93
N HIS A 569 12.78 18.02 6.44
CA HIS A 569 13.88 17.99 7.39
C HIS A 569 15.22 17.75 6.70
N VAL A 570 16.20 18.59 7.02
CA VAL A 570 17.57 18.48 6.53
C VAL A 570 18.45 17.84 7.61
N PHE A 571 18.99 16.66 7.30
CA PHE A 571 19.93 15.94 8.15
C PHE A 571 21.35 16.01 7.57
N THR A 572 22.33 16.27 8.44
CA THR A 572 23.74 16.01 8.08
C THR A 572 24.03 14.52 8.17
N GLY A 573 24.88 14.01 7.28
CA GLY A 573 25.48 12.67 7.40
C GLY A 573 26.74 12.63 8.26
N LEU A 574 27.19 13.76 8.81
CA LEU A 574 28.49 13.94 9.46
C LEU A 574 28.36 14.52 10.87
N GLY A 575 28.52 13.68 11.90
CA GLY A 575 28.48 14.06 13.31
C GLY A 575 29.60 15.02 13.71
N GLN A 576 30.74 14.96 13.02
CA GLN A 576 31.85 15.91 13.15
C GLN A 576 31.51 17.36 12.79
N GLN A 577 30.32 17.63 12.23
CA GLN A 577 29.81 18.97 11.95
C GLN A 577 28.48 19.27 12.66
N LEU A 578 28.05 18.44 13.62
CA LEU A 578 26.72 18.53 14.22
C LEU A 578 26.41 19.91 14.82
N LEU A 579 27.35 20.45 15.61
CA LEU A 579 27.20 21.74 16.26
C LEU A 579 26.98 22.90 15.25
N PRO A 580 27.85 23.12 14.24
CA PRO A 580 27.62 24.20 13.27
C PRO A 580 26.39 23.95 12.40
N VAL A 581 26.07 22.71 12.00
CA VAL A 581 24.93 22.48 11.08
C VAL A 581 23.57 22.72 11.73
N VAL A 582 23.43 22.41 13.03
CA VAL A 582 22.20 22.69 13.77
C VAL A 582 21.95 24.20 13.86
N SER A 583 23.02 25.00 13.99
CA SER A 583 22.92 26.47 14.02
C SER A 583 22.42 27.08 12.71
N VAL A 584 22.51 26.34 11.60
CA VAL A 584 22.03 26.77 10.26
C VAL A 584 20.79 26.01 9.80
N GLY A 585 20.02 25.45 10.74
CA GLY A 585 18.68 24.92 10.48
C GLY A 585 18.58 23.41 10.22
N CYS A 586 19.69 22.66 10.30
CA CYS A 586 19.60 21.20 10.24
C CYS A 586 18.96 20.64 11.52
N VAL A 587 18.13 19.61 11.39
CA VAL A 587 17.33 19.07 12.50
C VAL A 587 18.04 17.96 13.29
N GLY A 588 19.28 17.65 12.93
CA GLY A 588 20.09 16.61 13.55
C GLY A 588 21.02 15.92 12.55
N ALA A 589 21.41 14.69 12.88
CA ALA A 589 22.34 13.90 12.09
C ALA A 589 21.88 12.47 11.89
N ILE A 590 22.21 11.91 10.72
CA ILE A 590 22.18 10.47 10.47
C ILE A 590 23.64 10.01 10.37
N ASP A 591 24.23 9.73 11.52
CA ASP A 591 25.68 9.61 11.69
C ASP A 591 26.10 8.19 12.10
N ALA A 592 27.13 7.66 11.45
CA ALA A 592 27.57 6.28 11.67
C ALA A 592 28.28 6.09 13.01
N SER A 593 28.95 7.12 13.52
CA SER A 593 29.71 7.03 14.76
C SER A 593 28.80 6.90 16.00
N ALA A 594 27.57 7.42 15.90
CA ALA A 594 26.52 7.16 16.89
C ALA A 594 26.15 5.66 17.01
N GLY A 595 26.59 4.81 16.08
CA GLY A 595 26.48 3.35 16.21
C GLY A 595 27.32 2.75 17.34
N PHE A 596 28.37 3.45 17.76
CA PHE A 596 29.27 3.01 18.83
C PHE A 596 29.57 4.10 19.89
N PHE A 597 29.14 5.35 19.69
CA PHE A 597 29.07 6.39 20.75
C PHE A 597 27.71 7.11 20.78
N PRO A 598 26.59 6.37 20.94
CA PRO A 598 25.25 6.94 20.82
C PRO A 598 24.98 8.07 21.82
N LYS A 599 25.29 7.89 23.11
CA LYS A 599 24.95 8.87 24.15
C LYS A 599 25.72 10.17 23.97
N SER A 600 26.98 10.08 23.56
CA SER A 600 27.83 11.24 23.29
C SER A 600 27.25 12.10 22.17
N LEU A 601 26.80 11.50 21.07
CA LEU A 601 26.18 12.25 19.96
C LEU A 601 24.82 12.83 20.36
N VAL A 602 24.01 12.10 21.14
CA VAL A 602 22.74 12.60 21.68
C VAL A 602 22.96 13.80 22.60
N ARG A 603 23.96 13.72 23.51
CA ARG A 603 24.34 14.84 24.39
C ARG A 603 24.83 16.03 23.59
N LEU A 604 25.65 15.81 22.55
CA LEU A 604 26.11 16.88 21.67
C LEU A 604 24.94 17.57 20.97
N LEU A 605 23.96 16.82 20.47
CA LEU A 605 22.75 17.40 19.86
C LEU A 605 21.97 18.25 20.87
N HIS A 606 21.72 17.72 22.08
CA HIS A 606 21.01 18.47 23.13
C HIS A 606 21.69 19.80 23.47
N LEU A 607 23.01 19.80 23.56
CA LEU A 607 23.79 21.01 23.79
C LEU A 607 23.85 21.96 22.57
N ALA A 608 23.75 21.41 21.36
CA ALA A 608 23.79 22.17 20.12
C ALA A 608 22.48 22.92 19.85
N VAL A 609 21.33 22.33 20.21
CA VAL A 609 20.00 22.96 20.02
C VAL A 609 19.70 24.01 21.09
N GLU A 610 20.45 24.05 22.19
CA GLU A 610 20.26 25.05 23.24
C GLU A 610 20.62 26.45 22.72
N THR A 611 19.62 27.34 22.73
CA THR A 611 19.71 28.71 22.23
C THR A 611 20.38 29.66 23.22
N ARG A 612 20.37 29.33 24.51
CA ARG A 612 20.95 30.13 25.60
C ARG A 612 21.77 29.25 26.55
N PRO A 613 22.86 28.63 26.08
CA PRO A 613 23.67 27.75 26.92
C PRO A 613 24.36 28.56 28.02
N THR A 614 24.48 27.97 29.20
CA THR A 614 25.40 28.45 30.23
C THR A 614 26.85 28.41 29.74
N ASP A 615 27.76 29.15 30.39
CA ASP A 615 29.18 29.09 30.05
C ASP A 615 29.77 27.68 30.15
N ALA A 616 29.24 26.86 31.08
CA ALA A 616 29.62 25.47 31.25
C ALA A 616 29.17 24.62 30.05
N GLU A 617 27.90 24.72 29.65
CA GLU A 617 27.35 24.01 28.49
C GLU A 617 28.01 24.46 27.17
N ALA A 618 28.31 25.75 27.04
CA ALA A 618 29.02 26.29 25.89
C ALA A 618 30.46 25.75 25.78
N ARG A 619 31.14 25.53 26.90
CA ARG A 619 32.44 24.83 26.93
C ARG A 619 32.28 23.35 26.62
N GLU A 620 31.34 22.67 27.27
CA GLU A 620 31.08 21.24 27.10
C GLU A 620 30.77 20.90 25.64
N ARG A 621 29.89 21.66 24.97
CA ARG A 621 29.51 21.38 23.58
C ARG A 621 30.67 21.54 22.60
N ARG A 622 31.59 22.48 22.84
CA ARG A 622 32.80 22.67 22.03
C ARG A 622 33.80 21.54 22.25
N GLU A 623 33.99 21.15 23.51
CA GLU A 623 34.88 20.03 23.87
C GLU A 623 34.36 18.70 23.32
N LEU A 624 33.05 18.46 23.44
CA LEU A 624 32.41 17.26 22.93
C LEU A 624 32.42 17.22 21.41
N GLN A 625 32.15 18.35 20.73
CA GLN A 625 32.30 18.45 19.28
C GLN A 625 33.73 18.13 18.85
N TYR A 626 34.75 18.64 19.54
CA TYR A 626 36.15 18.34 19.26
C TYR A 626 36.43 16.83 19.34
N LYS A 627 35.99 16.17 20.42
CA LYS A 627 36.17 14.72 20.61
C LYS A 627 35.46 13.91 19.51
N VAL A 628 34.22 14.27 19.17
CA VAL A 628 33.47 13.63 18.07
C VAL A 628 34.20 13.83 16.74
N SER A 629 34.67 15.05 16.45
CA SER A 629 35.40 15.34 15.21
C SER A 629 36.71 14.54 15.09
N CYS A 630 37.49 14.41 16.17
CA CYS A 630 38.70 13.59 16.17
C CYS A 630 38.39 12.10 15.97
N MET A 631 37.33 11.60 16.59
CA MET A 631 36.94 10.20 16.46
C MET A 631 36.43 9.90 15.05
N ASP A 632 35.65 10.79 14.44
CA ASP A 632 35.06 10.58 13.11
C ASP A 632 36.11 10.51 11.98
N GLU A 633 37.36 10.90 12.24
CA GLU A 633 38.48 10.67 11.31
C GLU A 633 38.68 9.17 11.00
N ILE A 634 38.44 8.26 11.96
CA ILE A 634 38.51 6.81 11.70
C ILE A 634 37.41 6.38 10.72
N VAL A 635 36.21 6.94 10.89
CA VAL A 635 35.04 6.68 10.04
C VAL A 635 35.29 7.22 8.63
N SER A 636 35.81 8.45 8.54
CA SER A 636 36.14 9.11 7.28
C SER A 636 37.24 8.36 6.52
N LYS A 637 38.24 7.84 7.23
CA LYS A 637 39.38 7.13 6.62
C LYS A 637 39.06 5.70 6.20
N HIS A 638 38.33 4.96 7.02
CA HIS A 638 38.14 3.51 6.84
C HIS A 638 36.71 3.11 6.44
N GLY A 639 35.78 4.06 6.39
CA GLY A 639 34.41 3.86 5.93
C GLY A 639 33.68 2.76 6.69
N VAL A 640 32.90 1.96 5.97
CA VAL A 640 32.07 0.88 6.54
C VAL A 640 32.90 -0.13 7.34
N VAL A 641 34.10 -0.47 6.88
CA VAL A 641 34.99 -1.41 7.58
C VAL A 641 35.37 -0.86 8.95
N GLY A 642 35.80 0.41 9.01
CA GLY A 642 36.15 1.07 10.28
C GLY A 642 34.96 1.17 11.23
N ILE A 643 33.77 1.48 10.72
CA ILE A 643 32.54 1.55 11.52
C ILE A 643 32.21 0.19 12.15
N LYS A 644 32.26 -0.89 11.36
CA LYS A 644 31.93 -2.24 11.83
C LYS A 644 32.96 -2.75 12.84
N GLU A 645 34.23 -2.53 12.58
CA GLU A 645 35.28 -2.87 13.52
C GLU A 645 35.18 -2.09 14.83
N ALA A 646 34.92 -0.78 14.78
CA ALA A 646 34.69 0.01 15.99
C ALA A 646 33.47 -0.46 16.78
N THR A 647 32.38 -0.80 16.08
CA THR A 647 31.17 -1.36 16.69
C THR A 647 31.45 -2.70 17.37
N SER A 648 32.23 -3.57 16.72
CA SER A 648 32.65 -4.86 17.29
C SER A 648 33.57 -4.69 18.50
N ARG A 649 34.68 -3.96 18.36
CA ARG A 649 35.68 -3.80 19.43
C ARG A 649 35.15 -3.04 20.65
N LEU A 650 34.35 -1.99 20.43
CA LEU A 650 33.92 -1.10 21.52
C LEU A 650 32.60 -1.55 22.16
N ARG A 651 31.73 -2.23 21.41
CA ARG A 651 30.37 -2.59 21.87
C ARG A 651 30.04 -4.07 21.77
N GLY A 652 30.89 -4.88 21.14
CA GLY A 652 30.74 -6.33 21.09
C GLY A 652 29.69 -6.82 20.08
N PHE A 653 29.31 -6.00 19.09
CA PHE A 653 28.37 -6.41 18.06
C PHE A 653 29.08 -6.75 16.75
N GLY A 654 28.88 -7.98 16.27
CA GLY A 654 29.46 -8.49 15.02
C GLY A 654 30.96 -8.79 15.09
N ASP A 655 31.49 -9.27 13.97
CA ASP A 655 32.91 -9.57 13.80
C ASP A 655 33.70 -8.33 13.32
N VAL A 656 34.96 -8.22 13.75
CA VAL A 656 35.88 -7.12 13.39
C VAL A 656 36.15 -7.01 11.88
N ASP A 657 36.00 -8.12 11.14
CA ASP A 657 36.21 -8.19 9.69
C ASP A 657 34.95 -8.68 8.94
N GLY A 658 33.79 -8.60 9.60
CA GLY A 658 32.54 -9.20 9.13
C GLY A 658 31.82 -8.38 8.06
N CYS A 659 32.44 -8.04 6.93
CA CYS A 659 31.78 -7.38 5.78
C CYS A 659 31.47 -8.38 4.64
N ARG A 660 30.63 -7.97 3.67
CA ARG A 660 30.43 -8.72 2.42
C ARG A 660 31.37 -8.23 1.33
N LEU A 661 31.84 -9.15 0.48
CA LEU A 661 32.65 -8.80 -0.69
C LEU A 661 31.94 -7.74 -1.55
N PRO A 662 32.68 -6.76 -2.12
CA PRO A 662 34.14 -6.66 -2.17
C PRO A 662 34.79 -6.01 -0.92
N LEU A 663 34.00 -5.65 0.10
CA LEU A 663 34.56 -5.18 1.38
C LEU A 663 35.13 -6.38 2.13
N TYR A 664 36.40 -6.31 2.53
CA TYR A 664 37.08 -7.45 3.12
C TYR A 664 38.12 -7.02 4.16
N GLY A 665 38.22 -7.81 5.23
CA GLY A 665 39.20 -7.64 6.29
C GLY A 665 38.81 -6.56 7.30
N ALA A 666 39.64 -6.44 8.33
CA ALA A 666 39.62 -5.34 9.29
C ALA A 666 40.21 -4.06 8.67
N VAL A 667 40.24 -2.98 9.45
CA VAL A 667 40.90 -1.71 9.17
C VAL A 667 42.30 -1.95 8.57
N ARG A 668 42.58 -1.24 7.47
CA ARG A 668 43.85 -1.38 6.75
C ARG A 668 45.01 -0.94 7.65
N GLY A 669 45.95 -1.85 7.88
CA GLY A 669 47.06 -1.68 8.83
C GLY A 669 46.86 -2.39 10.17
N GLY A 670 45.69 -3.04 10.38
CA GLY A 670 45.43 -3.90 11.53
C GLY A 670 45.58 -3.19 12.87
N GLU A 671 46.11 -3.91 13.86
CA GLU A 671 46.31 -3.40 15.23
C GLU A 671 47.17 -2.14 15.31
N ASP A 672 48.19 -2.01 14.46
CA ASP A 672 49.08 -0.84 14.48
C ASP A 672 48.37 0.42 13.98
N GLU A 673 47.41 0.28 13.08
CA GLU A 673 46.53 1.38 12.71
C GLU A 673 45.51 1.66 13.82
N TRP A 674 44.92 0.62 14.42
CA TRP A 674 43.94 0.77 15.51
C TRP A 674 44.52 1.53 16.72
N LYS A 675 45.76 1.20 17.13
CA LYS A 675 46.49 1.87 18.23
C LYS A 675 46.59 3.38 18.08
N LYS A 676 46.62 3.91 16.85
CA LYS A 676 46.69 5.37 16.62
C LYS A 676 45.41 6.09 17.09
N TRP A 677 44.31 5.37 17.18
CA TRP A 677 43.00 5.91 17.55
C TRP A 677 42.65 5.68 19.02
N GLU A 678 43.37 4.80 19.73
CA GLU A 678 43.05 4.41 21.12
C GLU A 678 42.88 5.60 22.06
N GLY A 679 43.77 6.59 22.00
CA GLY A 679 43.69 7.78 22.86
C GLY A 679 42.41 8.60 22.62
N VAL A 680 42.03 8.77 21.36
CA VAL A 680 40.83 9.53 20.98
C VAL A 680 39.56 8.75 21.34
N LEU A 681 39.54 7.44 21.06
CA LEU A 681 38.41 6.56 21.36
C LEU A 681 38.21 6.41 22.87
N ALA A 682 39.28 6.26 23.65
CA ALA A 682 39.20 6.18 25.11
C ALA A 682 38.64 7.47 25.72
N ALA A 683 39.08 8.64 25.24
CA ALA A 683 38.58 9.92 25.73
C ALA A 683 37.08 10.12 25.48
N LEU A 684 36.53 9.57 24.39
CA LEU A 684 35.09 9.62 24.12
C LEU A 684 34.33 8.52 24.86
N ASP A 685 34.93 7.34 25.06
CA ASP A 685 34.34 6.24 25.83
C ASP A 685 34.16 6.58 27.32
N GLU A 686 35.07 7.37 27.90
CA GLU A 686 34.90 7.95 29.23
C GLU A 686 33.65 8.85 29.32
N VAL A 687 33.40 9.65 28.28
CA VAL A 687 32.18 10.49 28.21
C VAL A 687 30.95 9.60 28.07
N GLU A 688 30.99 8.61 27.17
CA GLU A 688 29.90 7.69 26.90
C GLU A 688 29.45 6.90 28.14
N LYS A 689 30.41 6.46 28.97
CA LYS A 689 30.14 5.72 30.22
C LYS A 689 29.57 6.60 31.33
N ARG A 690 29.88 7.90 31.32
CA ARG A 690 29.41 8.85 32.32
C ARG A 690 27.96 9.28 32.07
N LEU A 691 27.55 9.33 30.80
CA LEU A 691 26.17 9.53 30.36
C LEU A 691 25.38 8.22 30.50
#